data_AF-A0A6B0ZKD5-F1
#
_entry.id   AF-A0A6B0ZKD5-F1
#
_cell.length_a   1.000
_cell.length_b   1.000
_cell.length_c   1.000
_cell.angle_alpha   90.00
_cell.angle_beta   90.00
_cell.angle_gamma   90.00
#
_symmetry.space_group_name_H-M   'P 1'
#
loop_
_entity.id
_entity.type
_entity.pdbx_description
1 polymer ?
#
loop_
_entity_poly.entity_id
_entity_poly.type
_entity_poly.pdbx_seq_one_letter_code
_entity_poly.pdbx_strand_id
1 'polypeptide(L)'
;MPQNWPSEQTASCPALRWDRPAEGGRASGRWGRTLGRCGRSTPAGPRPRSHLSGGSGGPASTPATATASSTILEAAGLPGRPIPCVRQRGRLTALHPWDECTDQSGPLEWRRSNSPGGNCRVGEFIQLLVSGAIAGSIYSLIAAGLTLSYTSTGIFNLAYGGIAYTSAMLYFQLINALGIESLGMRLLSFFLVVLVFCPLLGQLLNVAVFRPLARANDAAKVMATIGILVALPALTDLIVDLGTKTWDWGLQSTDYVFLTPGVWKVPSETWTYDLGSFDLRISSNQWAVLVVAVVVAVGLWALMRHTRMGLQMRAVVDRPDLAGLRGVSEKFTSSAAWIIGTMLAGMAGVVGAPVFNSLESNQYNVFMFIATAAAVVGGLRSIPLAFAGGVALGVVTSWVGRYATFAQDIRGFESSVPFVVLLVGLLFMARERTRRSGVVADAPPATVYTDDLPAWRVRLPWFLGAAFIVLQVFVFADQFWLGLWVTGLAFGLVFMSWVLLTGLGGMVSLAQAAFVTMAAMTAGLILDKTGLPFIPALIVGVIVAGVLGVVVALPALRLGGLPLALATLALAFMSERVLFEWSWFKNGQGSKGWDIPRPQLGPFDLEDEKSLAVLLVILVLAAGWLVRNLQRSVTGRAIIAVRNSEPAAATSGHSIVRTKLAVFALSALLAGFGGVFFATFIGNVTPFTATTQAGLFWLAVVILVGIRRPGAAVMAGIMVAASGHTFGTGWHWDWMESWHVVLVASVFGAAALFTAIRDRQVGLPFSPPILGVLAVLAFICLARVYSWYPIDWDGFDQYDEARNITAFMFGLGAMQLAREPDGILAFTAAQNRVRRDAWRRRLAAWRGEVEIASSSRIAESVPAAPAASETPAVAEEMGDQYIGDHPPALELVGVRASYGLVEALHGIDLSVPRGEITALLGPNGAGKSTTCAVASGLLAATHGIIRFDGEDITALRSHRRSRRGVVLAPEARGIFSGLTVRENLQLWLPKPEDRDLCCDRFPILGERQNQLAGNLSGGEQQILTLAPLLAHPPEVLIADEPSLGLAPLIVNQILELFIEFKERGVALLLVEEKARDVLEIADSVAFISLGHITWHGPRSEVDHDQLDAAYLGEVTANSD
;
A
#
# COMPACT_ATOMS: atom_id res chain seq x y z
N MET A 1 -26.31 -21.86 25.28
CA MET A 1 -27.70 -22.12 24.85
C MET A 1 -28.19 -20.87 24.12
N PRO A 2 -28.85 -20.98 22.95
CA PRO A 2 -30.18 -21.59 22.82
C PRO A 2 -30.19 -23.11 22.61
N GLN A 3 -31.39 -23.66 22.38
CA GLN A 3 -31.66 -25.08 22.11
C GLN A 3 -32.28 -25.23 20.71
N ASN A 4 -31.86 -26.27 19.97
CA ASN A 4 -32.74 -27.22 19.27
C ASN A 4 -31.88 -28.15 18.40
N TRP A 5 -31.94 -29.46 18.65
CA TRP A 5 -31.35 -30.49 17.81
C TRP A 5 -32.33 -31.67 17.77
N PRO A 6 -32.80 -32.13 16.59
CA PRO A 6 -33.65 -33.31 16.51
C PRO A 6 -32.81 -34.58 16.71
N SER A 7 -33.36 -35.54 17.45
CA SER A 7 -32.77 -36.86 17.64
C SER A 7 -33.45 -37.89 16.74
N GLU A 8 -32.69 -38.73 16.04
CA GLU A 8 -32.88 -40.18 16.15
C GLU A 8 -31.67 -40.99 15.64
N GLN A 9 -31.78 -42.32 15.74
CA GLN A 9 -30.69 -43.29 15.70
C GLN A 9 -30.63 -44.03 14.36
N THR A 10 -29.49 -44.61 13.98
CA THR A 10 -29.26 -46.08 14.03
C THR A 10 -27.97 -46.52 13.31
N ALA A 11 -27.35 -47.58 13.86
CA ALA A 11 -26.55 -48.62 13.16
C ALA A 11 -25.28 -48.22 12.35
N SER A 12 -24.34 -49.12 12.04
CA SER A 12 -23.80 -50.27 12.78
C SER A 12 -22.53 -50.76 12.05
N CYS A 13 -21.40 -50.98 12.75
CA CYS A 13 -20.20 -51.51 12.10
C CYS A 13 -20.34 -53.00 11.72
N PRO A 14 -20.07 -53.41 10.46
CA PRO A 14 -19.87 -54.81 10.12
C PRO A 14 -18.50 -55.30 10.61
N ALA A 15 -18.35 -56.62 10.80
CA ALA A 15 -17.14 -57.24 11.34
C ALA A 15 -16.35 -58.02 10.29
N LEU A 16 -15.04 -58.16 10.51
CA LEU A 16 -14.22 -59.24 9.94
C LEU A 16 -13.23 -59.78 10.99
N ARG A 17 -12.67 -60.97 10.75
CA ARG A 17 -12.10 -61.84 11.80
C ARG A 17 -10.57 -61.87 11.86
N TRP A 18 -10.11 -62.41 12.99
CA TRP A 18 -8.77 -62.91 13.32
C TRP A 18 -7.88 -63.37 12.16
N ASP A 19 -6.57 -63.21 12.35
CA ASP A 19 -5.73 -64.39 12.61
C ASP A 19 -4.62 -64.14 13.65
N ARG A 20 -3.97 -65.22 14.10
CA ARG A 20 -2.90 -65.36 15.13
C ARG A 20 -2.05 -66.61 14.77
N PRO A 21 -0.86 -66.90 15.37
CA PRO A 21 -0.33 -66.48 16.68
C PRO A 21 1.03 -65.73 16.49
N ALA A 22 2.20 -65.95 17.12
CA ALA A 22 2.73 -66.83 18.19
C ALA A 22 4.01 -66.24 18.83
N GLU A 23 4.43 -66.83 19.97
CA GLU A 23 5.73 -66.69 20.68
C GLU A 23 6.14 -65.29 21.20
N GLY A 24 6.70 -65.08 22.40
CA GLY A 24 6.98 -65.93 23.57
C GLY A 24 8.03 -65.25 24.46
N GLY A 25 8.07 -65.33 25.80
CA GLY A 25 7.19 -65.93 26.82
C GLY A 25 7.89 -65.88 28.21
N ARG A 26 7.21 -66.36 29.29
CA ARG A 26 7.72 -66.44 30.70
C ARG A 26 7.81 -65.06 31.42
N ALA A 27 7.85 -64.93 32.76
CA ALA A 27 7.32 -65.69 33.92
C ALA A 27 7.61 -64.87 35.22
N SER A 28 6.97 -65.02 36.39
CA SER A 28 5.62 -65.51 36.76
C SER A 28 5.41 -65.32 38.29
N GLY A 29 4.24 -64.84 38.76
CA GLY A 29 3.95 -64.72 40.21
C GLY A 29 2.45 -64.69 40.56
N ARG A 30 2.00 -65.63 41.40
CA ARG A 30 0.62 -65.75 41.97
C ARG A 30 0.69 -65.45 43.49
N TRP A 31 -0.37 -65.27 44.28
CA TRP A 31 -1.74 -65.85 44.34
C TRP A 31 -2.73 -64.86 45.00
N GLY A 32 -4.08 -64.99 44.95
CA GLY A 32 -4.98 -65.89 44.21
C GLY A 32 -6.36 -66.11 44.90
N ARG A 33 -7.42 -66.47 44.13
CA ARG A 33 -8.78 -66.96 44.56
C ARG A 33 -9.66 -65.92 45.34
N THR A 34 -11.02 -65.90 45.33
CA THR A 34 -12.11 -66.80 44.88
C THR A 34 -13.47 -66.01 44.69
N LEU A 35 -14.46 -66.58 43.97
CA LEU A 35 -15.97 -66.45 44.05
C LEU A 35 -16.68 -65.12 44.51
N GLY A 36 -17.87 -64.68 44.03
CA GLY A 36 -18.79 -65.11 42.95
C GLY A 36 -20.27 -64.64 43.11
N ARG A 37 -21.06 -64.61 42.01
CA ARG A 37 -22.57 -64.54 41.85
C ARG A 37 -23.43 -63.29 42.25
N CYS A 38 -24.31 -62.90 41.30
CA CYS A 38 -25.75 -62.46 41.34
C CYS A 38 -26.31 -61.43 42.37
N GLY A 39 -27.35 -60.61 42.09
CA GLY A 39 -28.09 -60.30 40.84
C GLY A 39 -29.60 -59.91 41.03
N ARG A 40 -30.23 -59.23 40.04
CA ARG A 40 -31.67 -58.80 39.91
C ARG A 40 -32.15 -57.69 40.89
N SER A 41 -33.25 -56.92 40.70
CA SER A 41 -34.36 -56.90 39.71
C SER A 41 -35.00 -55.48 39.51
N THR A 42 -35.89 -55.36 38.51
CA THR A 42 -36.83 -54.25 38.14
C THR A 42 -38.11 -54.20 39.03
N PRO A 43 -39.24 -53.45 38.79
CA PRO A 43 -39.67 -52.57 37.67
C PRO A 43 -40.49 -51.27 38.00
N ALA A 44 -40.92 -50.52 36.95
CA ALA A 44 -42.13 -49.63 36.74
C ALA A 44 -42.63 -48.64 37.85
N GLY A 45 -43.33 -47.51 37.63
CA GLY A 45 -44.14 -46.90 36.53
C GLY A 45 -45.50 -46.39 37.10
N PRO A 46 -46.48 -45.78 36.36
CA PRO A 46 -46.45 -44.81 35.24
C PRO A 46 -47.54 -43.65 35.30
N ARG A 47 -47.35 -42.52 34.56
CA ARG A 47 -48.39 -41.70 33.81
C ARG A 47 -49.66 -41.09 34.53
N PRO A 48 -50.53 -40.25 33.91
CA PRO A 48 -50.38 -39.11 32.94
C PRO A 48 -51.36 -37.89 33.16
N ARG A 49 -51.45 -36.95 32.16
CA ARG A 49 -52.59 -36.02 31.79
C ARG A 49 -52.83 -34.74 32.64
N SER A 50 -52.73 -33.50 32.08
CA SER A 50 -53.64 -32.67 31.21
C SER A 50 -54.79 -31.98 31.97
N HIS A 51 -55.06 -30.66 31.89
CA HIS A 51 -55.38 -29.75 30.75
C HIS A 51 -54.91 -28.27 31.02
N LEU A 52 -54.72 -27.36 30.05
CA LEU A 52 -55.69 -26.40 29.43
C LEU A 52 -56.77 -25.85 30.39
N SER A 53 -57.17 -24.57 30.46
CA SER A 53 -56.82 -23.29 29.77
C SER A 53 -57.25 -22.12 30.71
N GLY A 54 -56.65 -20.92 30.77
CA GLY A 54 -56.64 -19.87 29.74
C GLY A 54 -57.76 -18.83 29.99
N GLY A 55 -57.44 -17.57 30.36
CA GLY A 55 -58.44 -16.51 30.60
C GLY A 55 -57.87 -15.17 31.12
N SER A 56 -58.54 -14.07 30.76
CA SER A 56 -58.33 -12.65 31.18
C SER A 56 -58.30 -12.41 32.70
N GLY A 57 -57.76 -11.30 33.24
CA GLY A 57 -57.21 -10.07 32.66
C GLY A 57 -56.81 -9.06 33.77
N GLY A 58 -56.32 -7.85 33.43
CA GLY A 58 -55.91 -6.82 34.42
C GLY A 58 -57.06 -6.00 35.03
N PRO A 59 -56.81 -4.87 35.77
CA PRO A 59 -55.54 -4.12 35.82
C PRO A 59 -55.10 -3.51 37.20
N ALA A 60 -53.85 -3.00 37.21
CA ALA A 60 -53.36 -1.78 37.90
C ALA A 60 -53.28 -1.60 39.44
N SER A 61 -52.35 -0.70 39.82
CA SER A 61 -52.16 0.02 41.10
C SER A 61 -51.74 -0.70 42.40
N THR A 62 -50.42 -0.64 42.67
CA THR A 62 -49.73 -0.01 43.83
C THR A 62 -50.51 0.48 45.06
N PRO A 63 -49.90 0.60 46.28
CA PRO A 63 -48.47 0.51 46.63
C PRO A 63 -48.15 -0.45 47.81
N ALA A 64 -46.90 -0.44 48.30
CA ALA A 64 -46.40 -1.29 49.38
C ALA A 64 -46.41 -0.61 50.76
N THR A 65 -46.51 -1.39 51.84
CA THR A 65 -45.49 -1.43 52.94
C THR A 65 -45.69 -2.60 53.91
N ALA A 66 -44.59 -2.96 54.56
CA ALA A 66 -44.36 -3.91 55.66
C ALA A 66 -45.28 -3.73 56.91
N THR A 67 -45.28 -4.59 57.95
CA THR A 67 -44.19 -5.42 58.52
C THR A 67 -44.72 -6.53 59.46
N ALA A 68 -43.86 -7.50 59.82
CA ALA A 68 -43.92 -8.38 61.01
C ALA A 68 -44.98 -9.53 61.04
N SER A 69 -44.84 -10.63 61.79
CA SER A 69 -43.65 -11.38 62.30
C SER A 69 -44.08 -12.66 63.05
N SER A 70 -43.50 -13.85 62.76
CA SER A 70 -43.41 -14.95 63.76
C SER A 70 -42.50 -16.14 63.39
N THR A 71 -41.68 -16.50 64.37
CA THR A 71 -41.11 -17.80 64.81
C THR A 71 -42.02 -19.05 64.57
N ILE A 72 -41.53 -20.32 64.56
CA ILE A 72 -40.62 -20.97 65.55
C ILE A 72 -39.91 -22.27 65.03
N LEU A 73 -38.94 -22.74 65.83
CA LEU A 73 -38.06 -23.95 65.83
C LEU A 73 -38.80 -25.32 65.95
N GLU A 74 -38.21 -26.55 66.06
CA GLU A 74 -36.94 -27.24 65.66
C GLU A 74 -36.92 -28.66 66.35
N ALA A 75 -36.27 -29.70 65.77
CA ALA A 75 -35.66 -30.88 66.47
C ALA A 75 -35.08 -31.89 65.44
N ALA A 76 -34.11 -32.81 65.70
CA ALA A 76 -32.97 -32.97 66.63
C ALA A 76 -32.25 -34.32 66.26
N GLY A 77 -31.00 -34.68 66.61
CA GLY A 77 -29.85 -33.97 67.22
C GLY A 77 -28.82 -34.94 67.86
N LEU A 78 -27.59 -34.46 68.14
CA LEU A 78 -26.63 -34.96 69.18
C LEU A 78 -25.79 -36.26 68.88
N PRO A 79 -24.74 -36.62 69.68
CA PRO A 79 -23.52 -35.83 69.98
C PRO A 79 -22.18 -36.65 70.05
N GLY A 80 -21.00 -36.00 70.13
CA GLY A 80 -19.77 -36.62 70.69
C GLY A 80 -18.39 -36.21 70.10
N ARG A 81 -17.31 -36.35 70.91
CA ARG A 81 -15.87 -36.16 70.56
C ARG A 81 -15.03 -37.28 71.22
N PRO A 82 -13.91 -37.76 70.64
CA PRO A 82 -12.58 -37.23 71.01
C PRO A 82 -11.53 -37.20 69.85
N ILE A 83 -10.24 -37.03 70.20
CA ILE A 83 -9.08 -36.62 69.36
C ILE A 83 -8.10 -37.81 69.15
N PRO A 84 -7.48 -37.97 67.96
CA PRO A 84 -6.02 -37.75 67.87
C PRO A 84 -5.54 -37.03 66.58
N CYS A 85 -4.31 -36.50 66.63
CA CYS A 85 -3.66 -35.73 65.57
C CYS A 85 -2.89 -36.60 64.55
N VAL A 86 -2.53 -36.01 63.40
CA VAL A 86 -1.11 -35.87 62.97
C VAL A 86 -0.99 -34.71 61.97
N ARG A 87 0.21 -34.10 61.90
CA ARG A 87 0.50 -32.85 61.16
C ARG A 87 1.71 -33.06 60.25
N GLN A 88 1.54 -32.90 58.93
CA GLN A 88 2.67 -32.75 58.00
C GLN A 88 2.46 -31.57 57.03
N ARG A 89 3.58 -31.07 56.50
CA ARG A 89 3.65 -29.88 55.64
C ARG A 89 3.64 -30.31 54.16
N GLY A 90 2.87 -29.61 53.33
CA GLY A 90 2.95 -29.71 51.87
C GLY A 90 2.30 -28.50 51.22
N ARG A 91 2.94 -27.91 50.20
CA ARG A 91 2.30 -26.91 49.33
C ARG A 91 1.56 -27.62 48.21
N LEU A 92 0.42 -27.10 47.78
CA LEU A 92 0.01 -27.01 46.37
C LEU A 92 -1.22 -26.09 46.25
N THR A 93 -1.32 -25.36 45.14
CA THR A 93 -2.32 -24.30 44.89
C THR A 93 -2.98 -24.50 43.53
N ALA A 94 -4.31 -24.70 43.54
CA ALA A 94 -5.21 -24.90 42.40
C ALA A 94 -6.65 -24.88 42.95
N LEU A 95 -7.69 -24.27 42.37
CA LEU A 95 -7.87 -23.48 41.13
C LEU A 95 -8.90 -22.33 41.37
N HIS A 96 -9.04 -21.43 40.39
CA HIS A 96 -10.14 -20.45 40.21
C HIS A 96 -11.48 -21.15 39.80
N PRO A 97 -12.64 -20.47 39.61
CA PRO A 97 -12.89 -19.01 39.55
C PRO A 97 -14.03 -18.43 40.42
N TRP A 98 -14.14 -17.10 40.31
CA TRP A 98 -15.21 -16.15 40.66
C TRP A 98 -16.62 -16.66 41.01
N ASP A 99 -17.21 -16.04 42.05
CA ASP A 99 -18.62 -15.64 42.09
C ASP A 99 -18.78 -14.33 42.92
N GLU A 100 -19.93 -13.67 42.81
CA GLU A 100 -20.11 -12.24 43.10
C GLU A 100 -20.22 -11.84 44.60
N CYS A 101 -19.80 -10.62 44.93
CA CYS A 101 -20.10 -9.97 46.22
C CYS A 101 -21.28 -8.99 46.10
N THR A 102 -22.48 -9.45 46.47
CA THR A 102 -23.65 -8.59 46.69
C THR A 102 -24.26 -8.81 48.07
N ASP A 103 -23.99 -7.90 49.02
CA ASP A 103 -25.04 -7.35 49.91
C ASP A 103 -24.57 -6.04 50.58
N GLN A 104 -25.52 -5.23 51.06
CA GLN A 104 -25.28 -4.07 51.93
C GLN A 104 -26.37 -3.96 53.01
N SER A 105 -26.01 -4.25 54.27
CA SER A 105 -26.73 -3.72 55.43
C SER A 105 -25.86 -3.71 56.70
N GLY A 106 -26.04 -2.70 57.56
CA GLY A 106 -25.37 -2.59 58.86
C GLY A 106 -24.47 -1.33 59.01
N PRO A 107 -24.83 -0.36 59.87
CA PRO A 107 -24.00 0.80 60.17
C PRO A 107 -23.06 0.58 61.36
N LEU A 108 -21.92 1.26 61.41
CA LEU A 108 -21.41 2.00 62.59
C LEU A 108 -20.06 2.72 62.34
N GLU A 109 -19.88 3.81 63.10
CA GLU A 109 -18.63 4.49 63.51
C GLU A 109 -17.62 5.08 62.50
N TRP A 110 -17.48 6.41 62.59
CA TRP A 110 -16.37 7.19 62.05
C TRP A 110 -15.03 6.82 62.71
N ARG A 111 -14.16 6.06 62.02
CA ARG A 111 -12.71 6.11 62.26
C ARG A 111 -12.04 6.99 61.20
N ARG A 112 -11.74 8.24 61.56
CA ARG A 112 -11.15 9.27 60.69
C ARG A 112 -9.69 8.95 60.34
N SER A 113 -9.46 8.04 59.39
CA SER A 113 -8.15 7.87 58.75
C SER A 113 -7.90 8.99 57.73
N ASN A 114 -6.66 9.44 57.61
CA ASN A 114 -6.27 10.41 56.58
C ASN A 114 -6.35 9.75 55.20
N SER A 115 -6.97 10.44 54.25
CA SER A 115 -7.32 9.89 52.94
C SER A 115 -6.14 9.88 51.95
N PRO A 116 -5.66 8.71 51.48
CA PRO A 116 -4.57 8.61 50.49
C PRO A 116 -5.07 8.87 49.04
N GLY A 117 -6.02 9.79 48.86
CA GLY A 117 -6.73 10.00 47.59
C GLY A 117 -5.88 10.51 46.42
N GLY A 118 -4.69 11.04 46.70
CA GLY A 118 -3.72 11.45 45.68
C GLY A 118 -2.92 10.27 45.11
N ASN A 119 -2.44 9.36 45.98
CA ASN A 119 -1.47 8.33 45.61
C ASN A 119 -2.01 7.36 44.55
N CYS A 120 -3.23 6.86 44.72
CA CYS A 120 -3.84 5.94 43.76
C CYS A 120 -3.98 6.54 42.35
N ARG A 121 -4.20 7.86 42.24
CA ARG A 121 -4.29 8.56 40.94
C ARG A 121 -2.94 8.65 40.23
N VAL A 122 -1.86 8.85 40.98
CA VAL A 122 -0.48 8.86 40.44
C VAL A 122 -0.08 7.46 39.97
N GLY A 123 -0.43 6.42 40.73
CA GLY A 123 -0.18 5.04 40.34
C GLY A 123 -0.89 4.62 39.05
N GLU A 124 -2.19 4.94 38.95
CA GLU A 124 -2.97 4.70 37.73
C GLU A 124 -2.38 5.45 36.51
N PHE A 125 -1.98 6.72 36.69
CA PHE A 125 -1.34 7.51 35.63
C PHE A 125 -0.05 6.87 35.12
N ILE A 126 0.79 6.34 36.03
CA ILE A 126 2.06 5.67 35.69
C ILE A 126 1.81 4.31 35.05
N GLN A 127 0.87 3.50 35.55
CA GLN A 127 0.50 2.22 34.94
C GLN A 127 -0.01 2.41 33.50
N LEU A 128 -0.79 3.48 33.24
CA LEU A 128 -1.27 3.85 31.90
C LEU A 128 -0.18 4.43 30.99
N LEU A 129 0.77 5.20 31.55
CA LEU A 129 1.96 5.63 30.82
C LEU A 129 2.79 4.42 30.37
N VAL A 130 3.00 3.44 31.24
CA VAL A 130 3.79 2.24 30.92
C VAL A 130 3.06 1.35 29.92
N SER A 131 1.78 1.02 30.12
CA SER A 131 1.01 0.21 29.16
C SER A 131 0.86 0.88 27.80
N GLY A 132 0.59 2.19 27.78
CA GLY A 132 0.55 3.00 26.57
C GLY A 132 1.90 3.06 25.85
N ALA A 133 3.02 3.18 26.58
CA ALA A 133 4.37 3.14 25.99
C ALA A 133 4.73 1.76 25.42
N ILE A 134 4.23 0.66 26.01
CA ILE A 134 4.38 -0.70 25.47
C ILE A 134 3.62 -0.84 24.14
N ALA A 135 2.32 -0.49 24.10
CA ALA A 135 1.54 -0.52 22.86
C ALA A 135 2.14 0.42 21.80
N GLY A 136 2.53 1.63 22.22
CA GLY A 136 3.20 2.63 21.40
C GLY A 136 4.52 2.14 20.81
N SER A 137 5.27 1.30 21.52
CA SER A 137 6.51 0.71 21.04
C SER A 137 6.31 -0.22 19.83
N ILE A 138 5.20 -0.98 19.78
CA ILE A 138 4.82 -1.79 18.60
C ILE A 138 4.52 -0.87 17.41
N TYR A 139 3.76 0.21 17.62
CA TYR A 139 3.50 1.22 16.59
C TYR A 139 4.79 1.92 16.13
N SER A 140 5.75 2.12 17.03
CA SER A 140 7.05 2.77 16.76
C SER A 140 7.93 1.97 15.80
N LEU A 141 7.95 0.64 15.96
CA LEU A 141 8.66 -0.27 15.06
C LEU A 141 8.09 -0.19 13.63
N ILE A 142 6.77 -0.27 13.49
CA ILE A 142 6.10 -0.15 12.17
C ILE A 142 6.27 1.27 11.59
N ALA A 143 6.14 2.31 12.41
CA ALA A 143 6.30 3.71 11.99
C ALA A 143 7.73 4.02 11.51
N ALA A 144 8.75 3.43 12.15
CA ALA A 144 10.14 3.50 11.69
C ALA A 144 10.33 2.82 10.32
N GLY A 145 9.73 1.64 10.11
CA GLY A 145 9.74 0.94 8.82
C GLY A 145 9.00 1.68 7.70
N LEU A 146 7.81 2.23 7.99
CA LEU A 146 7.05 3.11 7.10
C LEU A 146 7.86 4.34 6.69
N THR A 147 8.53 4.97 7.66
CA THR A 147 9.35 6.16 7.40
C THR A 147 10.58 5.81 6.56
N LEU A 148 11.29 4.71 6.87
CA LEU A 148 12.49 4.29 6.12
C LEU A 148 12.19 3.87 4.66
N SER A 149 11.10 3.14 4.43
CA SER A 149 10.69 2.73 3.07
C SER A 149 10.20 3.91 2.24
N TYR A 150 9.33 4.77 2.79
CA TYR A 150 8.85 5.96 2.09
C TYR A 150 9.97 6.96 1.80
N THR A 151 10.86 7.23 2.75
CA THR A 151 11.96 8.20 2.53
C THR A 151 12.99 7.74 1.50
N SER A 152 13.21 6.44 1.37
CA SER A 152 14.20 5.87 0.44
C SER A 152 13.67 5.63 -0.98
N THR A 153 12.35 5.66 -1.21
CA THR A 153 11.73 5.31 -2.51
C THR A 153 10.53 6.14 -2.94
N GLY A 154 9.96 6.97 -2.05
CA GLY A 154 8.68 7.65 -2.27
C GLY A 154 7.45 6.72 -2.20
N ILE A 155 7.61 5.42 -1.89
CA ILE A 155 6.52 4.45 -1.81
C ILE A 155 6.11 4.25 -0.36
N PHE A 156 4.87 4.59 -0.02
CA PHE A 156 4.35 4.42 1.34
C PHE A 156 3.76 3.02 1.51
N ASN A 157 4.46 2.16 2.26
CA ASN A 157 4.15 0.75 2.27
C ASN A 157 3.00 0.36 3.22
N LEU A 158 1.76 0.45 2.71
CA LEU A 158 0.58 -0.09 3.38
C LEU A 158 0.63 -1.62 3.59
N ALA A 159 1.58 -2.35 3.01
CA ALA A 159 1.69 -3.80 3.20
C ALA A 159 2.22 -4.24 4.57
N TYR A 160 2.74 -3.32 5.41
CA TYR A 160 3.38 -3.73 6.67
C TYR A 160 2.45 -4.36 7.69
N GLY A 161 1.13 -4.12 7.63
CA GLY A 161 0.15 -4.90 8.41
C GLY A 161 0.20 -6.39 8.05
N GLY A 162 0.12 -6.71 6.76
CA GLY A 162 0.23 -8.08 6.27
C GLY A 162 1.61 -8.71 6.51
N ILE A 163 2.70 -7.95 6.37
CA ILE A 163 4.06 -8.46 6.64
C ILE A 163 4.26 -8.78 8.13
N ALA A 164 3.73 -7.94 9.02
CA ALA A 164 3.72 -8.20 10.46
C ALA A 164 2.92 -9.46 10.79
N TYR A 165 1.74 -9.60 10.20
CA TYR A 165 0.89 -10.78 10.34
C TYR A 165 1.57 -12.08 9.88
N THR A 166 2.06 -12.13 8.63
CA THR A 166 2.73 -13.31 8.07
C THR A 166 3.95 -13.73 8.91
N SER A 167 4.69 -12.76 9.46
CA SER A 167 5.83 -13.04 10.33
C SER A 167 5.38 -13.62 11.69
N ALA A 168 4.31 -13.08 12.28
CA ALA A 168 3.72 -13.60 13.51
C ALA A 168 3.17 -15.02 13.32
N MET A 169 2.46 -15.27 12.21
CA MET A 169 1.93 -16.59 11.85
C MET A 169 3.05 -17.61 11.63
N LEU A 170 4.08 -17.27 10.85
CA LEU A 170 5.23 -18.16 10.63
C LEU A 170 5.95 -18.49 11.96
N TYR A 171 6.11 -17.51 12.85
CA TYR A 171 6.69 -17.73 14.18
C TYR A 171 5.82 -18.64 15.08
N PHE A 172 4.49 -18.44 15.07
CA PHE A 172 3.54 -19.29 15.79
C PHE A 172 3.60 -20.74 15.31
N GLN A 173 3.54 -20.95 13.99
CA GLN A 173 3.61 -22.28 13.37
C GLN A 173 4.96 -22.97 13.64
N LEU A 174 6.09 -22.26 13.56
CA LEU A 174 7.41 -22.80 13.89
C LEU A 174 7.54 -23.30 15.33
N ILE A 175 6.88 -22.67 16.30
CA ILE A 175 6.91 -23.14 17.70
C ILE A 175 6.06 -24.39 17.88
N ASN A 176 4.85 -24.40 17.32
CA ASN A 176 3.90 -25.49 17.55
C ASN A 176 4.26 -26.75 16.75
N ALA A 177 4.56 -26.61 15.45
CA ALA A 177 4.86 -27.75 14.57
C ALA A 177 6.17 -28.46 14.91
N LEU A 178 7.14 -27.76 15.52
CA LEU A 178 8.37 -28.37 16.05
C LEU A 178 8.16 -28.97 17.46
N GLY A 179 7.14 -28.53 18.21
CA GLY A 179 6.84 -29.01 19.56
C GLY A 179 7.88 -28.65 20.63
N ILE A 180 8.68 -27.59 20.44
CA ILE A 180 9.83 -27.28 21.31
C ILE A 180 9.61 -26.01 22.15
N GLU A 181 9.12 -26.18 23.38
CA GLU A 181 8.88 -25.10 24.34
C GLU A 181 10.15 -24.42 24.91
N SER A 182 11.35 -24.82 24.47
CA SER A 182 12.60 -24.29 25.04
C SER A 182 12.86 -22.84 24.63
N LEU A 183 13.40 -22.04 25.56
CA LEU A 183 13.79 -20.65 25.30
C LEU A 183 14.77 -20.55 24.11
N GLY A 184 15.68 -21.51 23.97
CA GLY A 184 16.62 -21.58 22.86
C GLY A 184 15.92 -21.67 21.50
N MET A 185 14.91 -22.54 21.37
CA MET A 185 14.16 -22.66 20.11
C MET A 185 13.21 -21.49 19.86
N ARG A 186 12.58 -20.90 20.89
CA ARG A 186 11.80 -19.66 20.71
C ARG A 186 12.67 -18.51 20.17
N LEU A 187 13.87 -18.32 20.74
CA LEU A 187 14.81 -17.32 20.26
C LEU A 187 15.36 -17.66 18.86
N LEU A 188 15.64 -18.93 18.57
CA LEU A 188 16.05 -19.37 17.23
C LEU A 188 14.95 -19.08 16.19
N SER A 189 13.69 -19.41 16.48
CA SER A 189 12.54 -19.11 15.60
C SER A 189 12.34 -17.60 15.43
N PHE A 190 12.48 -16.81 16.48
CA PHE A 190 12.47 -15.34 16.40
C PHE A 190 13.57 -14.81 15.47
N PHE A 191 14.82 -15.26 15.64
CA PHE A 191 15.93 -14.82 14.78
C PHE A 191 15.81 -15.35 13.35
N LEU A 192 15.29 -16.56 13.13
CA LEU A 192 15.04 -17.10 11.79
C LEU A 192 13.97 -16.29 11.05
N VAL A 193 12.87 -15.94 11.73
CA VAL A 193 11.82 -15.10 11.14
C VAL A 193 12.34 -13.67 10.88
N VAL A 194 12.98 -13.03 11.86
CA VAL A 194 13.38 -11.61 11.76
C VAL A 194 14.65 -11.39 10.94
N LEU A 195 15.62 -12.31 10.95
CA LEU A 195 16.93 -12.14 10.27
C LEU A 195 17.07 -12.96 8.97
N VAL A 196 16.18 -13.93 8.68
CA VAL A 196 16.22 -14.70 7.43
C VAL A 196 14.95 -14.49 6.61
N PHE A 197 13.77 -14.81 7.15
CA PHE A 197 12.51 -14.68 6.40
C PHE A 197 12.19 -13.22 6.04
N CYS A 198 12.22 -12.29 7.01
CA CYS A 198 11.87 -10.89 6.76
C CYS A 198 12.78 -10.20 5.72
N PRO A 199 14.12 -10.38 5.73
CA PRO A 199 14.99 -9.90 4.65
C PRO A 199 14.73 -10.53 3.28
N LEU A 200 14.51 -11.84 3.22
CA LEU A 200 14.19 -12.53 1.96
C LEU A 200 12.87 -12.02 1.37
N LEU A 201 11.82 -11.90 2.19
CA LEU A 201 10.53 -11.34 1.80
C LEU A 201 10.64 -9.86 1.38
N GLY A 202 11.40 -9.05 2.11
CA GLY A 202 11.62 -7.63 1.77
C GLY A 202 12.37 -7.44 0.46
N GLN A 203 13.41 -8.24 0.21
CA GLN A 203 14.15 -8.22 -1.04
C GLN A 203 13.31 -8.78 -2.21
N LEU A 204 12.51 -9.83 -1.97
CA LEU A 204 11.56 -10.37 -2.94
C LEU A 204 10.53 -9.31 -3.35
N LEU A 205 9.84 -8.68 -2.39
CA LEU A 205 8.85 -7.63 -2.65
C LEU A 205 9.47 -6.40 -3.32
N ASN A 206 10.70 -6.02 -2.95
CA ASN A 206 11.41 -4.94 -3.64
C ASN A 206 11.68 -5.27 -5.11
N VAL A 207 12.27 -6.44 -5.39
CA VAL A 207 12.61 -6.83 -6.77
C VAL A 207 11.37 -7.11 -7.61
N ALA A 208 10.39 -7.84 -7.06
CA ALA A 208 9.22 -8.32 -7.77
C ALA A 208 8.08 -7.29 -7.87
N VAL A 209 8.01 -6.29 -6.98
CA VAL A 209 6.89 -5.33 -6.90
C VAL A 209 7.39 -3.88 -6.92
N PHE A 210 8.10 -3.43 -5.88
CA PHE A 210 8.32 -1.99 -5.62
C PHE A 210 9.33 -1.31 -6.55
N ARG A 211 10.44 -1.97 -6.90
CA ARG A 211 11.48 -1.39 -7.77
C ARG A 211 10.96 -1.04 -9.17
N PRO A 212 10.10 -1.86 -9.82
CA PRO A 212 9.36 -1.44 -11.02
C PRO A 212 8.39 -0.27 -10.80
N LEU A 213 7.84 -0.10 -9.60
CA LEU A 213 6.84 0.93 -9.28
C LEU A 213 7.43 2.28 -8.86
N ALA A 214 8.75 2.39 -8.64
CA ALA A 214 9.40 3.65 -8.28
C ALA A 214 9.10 4.80 -9.27
N ARG A 215 8.96 4.47 -10.56
CA ARG A 215 8.59 5.39 -11.66
C ARG A 215 7.09 5.45 -11.97
N ALA A 216 6.25 4.72 -11.24
CA ALA A 216 4.79 4.83 -11.37
C ALA A 216 4.27 6.04 -10.58
N ASN A 217 3.07 6.51 -10.89
CA ASN A 217 2.48 7.65 -10.20
C ASN A 217 2.07 7.32 -8.75
N ASP A 218 1.84 8.35 -7.93
CA ASP A 218 1.47 8.21 -6.51
C ASP A 218 0.24 7.29 -6.31
N ALA A 219 -0.73 7.37 -7.22
CA ALA A 219 -1.91 6.52 -7.18
C ALA A 219 -1.52 5.03 -7.31
N ALA A 220 -0.73 4.68 -8.34
CA ALA A 220 -0.24 3.32 -8.55
C ALA A 220 0.59 2.80 -7.36
N LYS A 221 1.46 3.64 -6.79
CA LYS A 221 2.28 3.29 -5.62
C LYS A 221 1.41 2.89 -4.41
N VAL A 222 0.37 3.66 -4.11
CA VAL A 222 -0.60 3.33 -3.05
C VAL A 222 -1.39 2.06 -3.41
N MET A 223 -1.91 1.97 -4.64
CA MET A 223 -2.71 0.83 -5.11
C MET A 223 -1.97 -0.52 -5.02
N ALA A 224 -0.67 -0.56 -5.35
CA ALA A 224 0.14 -1.77 -5.20
C ALA A 224 0.33 -2.20 -3.74
N THR A 225 0.54 -1.24 -2.83
CA THR A 225 0.75 -1.56 -1.40
C THR A 225 -0.52 -2.05 -0.72
N ILE A 226 -1.70 -1.58 -1.15
CA ILE A 226 -3.01 -2.16 -0.79
C ILE A 226 -3.15 -3.57 -1.38
N GLY A 227 -2.68 -3.79 -2.61
CA GLY A 227 -2.64 -5.13 -3.23
C GLY A 227 -1.87 -6.15 -2.39
N ILE A 228 -0.66 -5.82 -1.93
CA ILE A 228 0.12 -6.71 -1.04
C ILE A 228 -0.55 -6.86 0.33
N LEU A 229 -1.09 -5.78 0.90
CA LEU A 229 -1.78 -5.79 2.20
C LEU A 229 -2.93 -6.82 2.24
N VAL A 230 -3.62 -7.00 1.12
CA VAL A 230 -4.69 -8.00 0.95
C VAL A 230 -4.12 -9.38 0.59
N ALA A 231 -3.21 -9.47 -0.38
CA ALA A 231 -2.74 -10.77 -0.87
C ALA A 231 -1.82 -11.52 0.08
N LEU A 232 -0.98 -10.83 0.87
CA LEU A 232 0.04 -11.48 1.67
C LEU A 232 -0.51 -12.25 2.89
N PRO A 233 -1.47 -11.70 3.68
CA PRO A 233 -2.19 -12.49 4.68
C PRO A 233 -2.91 -13.67 4.05
N ALA A 234 -3.70 -13.43 3.01
CA ALA A 234 -4.51 -14.44 2.35
C ALA A 234 -3.68 -15.60 1.75
N LEU A 235 -2.46 -15.32 1.26
CA LEU A 235 -1.49 -16.35 0.88
C LEU A 235 -0.95 -17.13 2.08
N THR A 236 -0.72 -16.46 3.21
CA THR A 236 -0.23 -17.10 4.44
C THR A 236 -1.26 -18.08 4.97
N ASP A 237 -2.51 -17.62 5.05
CA ASP A 237 -3.65 -18.39 5.55
C ASP A 237 -3.87 -19.60 4.64
N LEU A 238 -3.93 -19.41 3.32
CA LEU A 238 -4.02 -20.49 2.35
C LEU A 238 -2.88 -21.52 2.44
N ILE A 239 -1.65 -21.11 2.74
CA ILE A 239 -0.51 -22.04 2.92
C ILE A 239 -0.65 -22.84 4.22
N VAL A 240 -1.20 -22.24 5.29
CA VAL A 240 -1.49 -22.94 6.56
C VAL A 240 -2.68 -23.88 6.41
N ASP A 241 -3.76 -23.43 5.75
CA ASP A 241 -4.98 -24.22 5.52
C ASP A 241 -4.66 -25.48 4.69
N LEU A 242 -3.95 -25.33 3.56
CA LEU A 242 -3.51 -26.49 2.75
C LEU A 242 -2.49 -27.36 3.49
N GLY A 243 -1.57 -26.75 4.26
CA GLY A 243 -0.56 -27.46 5.05
C GLY A 243 -1.16 -28.27 6.21
N THR A 244 -2.28 -27.85 6.77
CA THR A 244 -3.03 -28.59 7.80
C THR A 244 -3.95 -29.64 7.17
N LYS A 245 -4.85 -29.24 6.26
CA LYS A 245 -5.94 -30.09 5.75
C LYS A 245 -5.53 -31.03 4.62
N THR A 246 -4.63 -30.60 3.72
CA THR A 246 -4.30 -31.36 2.49
C THR A 246 -3.01 -32.18 2.61
N TRP A 247 -2.02 -31.71 3.39
CA TRP A 247 -0.69 -32.31 3.42
C TRP A 247 -0.17 -32.75 4.81
N ASP A 248 -0.96 -32.58 5.87
CA ASP A 248 -0.63 -32.94 7.26
C ASP A 248 0.82 -32.60 7.67
N TRP A 249 1.20 -31.33 7.50
CA TRP A 249 2.52 -30.81 7.85
C TRP A 249 2.71 -30.60 9.37
N GLY A 250 1.83 -31.14 10.23
CA GLY A 250 1.86 -30.92 11.67
C GLY A 250 1.61 -29.46 12.10
N LEU A 251 1.08 -28.63 11.19
CA LEU A 251 0.71 -27.24 11.48
C LEU A 251 -0.52 -27.17 12.41
N GLN A 252 -0.79 -26.00 12.96
CA GLN A 252 -2.03 -25.71 13.70
C GLN A 252 -3.01 -24.93 12.81
N SER A 253 -4.32 -25.14 13.00
CA SER A 253 -5.32 -24.43 12.20
C SER A 253 -5.24 -22.91 12.42
N THR A 254 -5.67 -22.18 11.40
CA THR A 254 -5.74 -20.72 11.35
C THR A 254 -6.85 -20.17 12.27
N ASP A 255 -7.79 -21.02 12.70
CA ASP A 255 -8.99 -20.67 13.46
C ASP A 255 -8.72 -20.17 14.89
N TYR A 256 -8.97 -18.89 15.12
CA TYR A 256 -9.17 -18.28 16.45
C TYR A 256 -8.05 -18.57 17.48
N VAL A 257 -6.79 -18.36 17.08
CA VAL A 257 -5.63 -18.46 17.97
C VAL A 257 -5.61 -17.31 19.00
N PHE A 258 -6.22 -17.53 20.17
CA PHE A 258 -6.27 -16.58 21.29
C PHE A 258 -5.04 -16.59 22.22
N LEU A 259 -4.17 -17.59 22.11
CA LEU A 259 -3.03 -17.80 23.02
C LEU A 259 -1.72 -17.98 22.24
N THR A 260 -1.21 -16.88 21.68
CA THR A 260 0.08 -16.87 20.97
C THR A 260 1.27 -16.94 21.95
N PRO A 261 2.32 -17.73 21.65
CA PRO A 261 3.42 -17.96 22.59
C PRO A 261 4.38 -16.77 22.66
N GLY A 262 4.60 -16.26 23.87
CA GLY A 262 5.58 -15.21 24.15
C GLY A 262 7.01 -15.61 23.80
N VAL A 263 7.79 -14.70 23.22
CA VAL A 263 9.21 -14.93 22.86
C VAL A 263 10.05 -15.33 24.09
N TRP A 264 9.79 -14.68 25.24
CA TRP A 264 10.59 -14.88 26.45
C TRP A 264 10.11 -16.05 27.32
N LYS A 265 8.88 -16.01 27.85
CA LYS A 265 8.32 -17.04 28.74
C LYS A 265 6.91 -17.47 28.28
N VAL A 266 6.66 -18.77 28.44
CA VAL A 266 5.36 -19.42 28.23
C VAL A 266 5.18 -20.40 29.41
N PRO A 267 4.06 -20.35 30.16
CA PRO A 267 3.07 -19.28 30.20
C PRO A 267 3.69 -17.91 30.52
N SER A 268 2.95 -16.83 30.25
CA SER A 268 3.45 -15.47 30.49
C SER A 268 3.51 -15.14 31.98
N GLU A 269 4.72 -15.00 32.52
CA GLU A 269 4.92 -14.51 33.89
C GLU A 269 4.61 -13.01 33.98
N THR A 270 4.04 -12.56 35.11
CA THR A 270 3.73 -11.14 35.38
C THR A 270 4.36 -10.73 36.68
N TRP A 271 5.20 -9.69 36.64
CA TRP A 271 5.82 -9.11 37.82
C TRP A 271 5.01 -7.92 38.33
N THR A 272 4.89 -7.83 39.65
CA THR A 272 4.27 -6.75 40.40
C THR A 272 5.38 -6.01 41.15
N TYR A 273 5.69 -4.79 40.75
CA TYR A 273 6.68 -3.95 41.43
C TYR A 273 5.95 -3.01 42.39
N ASP A 274 6.07 -3.27 43.68
CA ASP A 274 5.61 -2.38 44.75
C ASP A 274 6.45 -1.09 44.72
N LEU A 275 5.78 0.04 44.44
CA LEU A 275 6.37 1.38 44.45
C LEU A 275 5.89 2.20 45.67
N GLY A 276 5.55 1.51 46.76
CA GLY A 276 5.15 2.03 48.08
C GLY A 276 3.79 2.73 48.12
N SER A 277 3.25 3.09 46.96
CA SER A 277 2.03 3.87 46.78
C SER A 277 1.08 3.29 45.73
N PHE A 278 1.57 2.33 44.93
CA PHE A 278 0.84 1.53 43.95
C PHE A 278 1.72 0.35 43.47
N ASP A 279 1.08 -0.69 42.91
CA ASP A 279 1.76 -1.79 42.23
C ASP A 279 1.85 -1.54 40.72
N LEU A 280 3.06 -1.53 40.16
CA LEU A 280 3.28 -1.53 38.71
C LEU A 280 3.29 -2.97 38.19
N ARG A 281 2.34 -3.33 37.33
CA ARG A 281 2.18 -4.69 36.77
C ARG A 281 2.69 -4.75 35.33
N ILE A 282 3.67 -5.60 35.05
CA ILE A 282 4.25 -5.81 33.70
C ILE A 282 4.45 -7.31 33.42
N SER A 283 4.00 -7.78 32.26
CA SER A 283 4.18 -9.18 31.81
C SER A 283 5.49 -9.42 31.04
N SER A 284 5.92 -10.68 30.96
CA SER A 284 7.05 -11.13 30.14
C SER A 284 6.92 -10.78 28.65
N ASN A 285 5.71 -10.70 28.12
CA ASN A 285 5.46 -10.33 26.73
C ASN A 285 5.62 -8.81 26.54
N GLN A 286 5.14 -8.02 27.50
CA GLN A 286 5.33 -6.57 27.55
C GLN A 286 6.80 -6.16 27.73
N TRP A 287 7.55 -6.88 28.59
CA TRP A 287 8.99 -6.72 28.72
C TRP A 287 9.73 -7.05 27.42
N ALA A 288 9.34 -8.10 26.69
CA ALA A 288 9.92 -8.43 25.40
C ALA A 288 9.73 -7.29 24.38
N VAL A 289 8.54 -6.69 24.31
CA VAL A 289 8.28 -5.50 23.47
C VAL A 289 9.23 -4.35 23.83
N LEU A 290 9.35 -3.99 25.12
CA LEU A 290 10.19 -2.87 25.55
C LEU A 290 11.67 -3.09 25.25
N VAL A 291 12.20 -4.28 25.55
CA VAL A 291 13.61 -4.62 25.29
C VAL A 291 13.90 -4.59 23.79
N VAL A 292 13.05 -5.20 22.96
CA VAL A 292 13.20 -5.18 21.49
C VAL A 292 13.11 -3.76 20.95
N ALA A 293 12.16 -2.95 21.42
CA ALA A 293 12.00 -1.56 21.00
C ALA A 293 13.23 -0.69 21.34
N VAL A 294 13.82 -0.84 22.54
CA VAL A 294 15.05 -0.13 22.94
C VAL A 294 16.25 -0.60 22.11
N VAL A 295 16.44 -1.91 21.93
CA VAL A 295 17.53 -2.46 21.10
C VAL A 295 17.43 -1.96 19.65
N VAL A 296 16.21 -1.92 19.09
CA VAL A 296 15.96 -1.39 17.75
C VAL A 296 16.19 0.12 17.67
N ALA A 297 15.75 0.91 18.67
CA ALA A 297 15.98 2.35 18.68
C ALA A 297 17.49 2.68 18.70
N VAL A 298 18.27 1.97 19.53
CA VAL A 298 19.74 2.11 19.58
C VAL A 298 20.37 1.62 18.27
N GLY A 299 19.92 0.50 17.72
CA GLY A 299 20.42 -0.05 16.45
C GLY A 299 20.16 0.89 15.25
N LEU A 300 18.96 1.46 15.15
CA LEU A 300 18.62 2.45 14.11
C LEU A 300 19.37 3.77 14.31
N TRP A 301 19.54 4.23 15.55
CA TRP A 301 20.37 5.41 15.85
C TRP A 301 21.82 5.20 15.42
N ALA A 302 22.41 4.05 15.78
CA ALA A 302 23.78 3.69 15.38
C ALA A 302 23.90 3.58 13.85
N LEU A 303 22.95 2.91 13.19
CA LEU A 303 22.89 2.80 11.73
C LEU A 303 22.87 4.19 11.07
N MET A 304 21.93 5.05 11.46
CA MET A 304 21.65 6.32 10.80
C MET A 304 22.72 7.39 11.07
N ARG A 305 23.40 7.34 12.23
CA ARG A 305 24.38 8.33 12.68
C ARG A 305 25.84 7.91 12.47
N HIS A 306 26.17 6.62 12.58
CA HIS A 306 27.56 6.14 12.60
C HIS A 306 27.97 5.28 11.39
N THR A 307 27.05 4.93 10.48
CA THR A 307 27.40 4.14 9.28
C THR A 307 27.34 4.97 7.99
N ARG A 308 28.21 4.64 7.02
CA ARG A 308 28.16 5.21 5.66
C ARG A 308 26.82 4.94 4.98
N MET A 309 26.17 3.80 5.28
CA MET A 309 24.85 3.45 4.75
C MET A 309 23.76 4.39 5.27
N GLY A 310 23.77 4.73 6.56
CA GLY A 310 22.84 5.70 7.16
C GLY A 310 22.99 7.11 6.58
N LEU A 311 24.23 7.53 6.30
CA LEU A 311 24.52 8.78 5.60
C LEU A 311 24.03 8.76 4.14
N GLN A 312 24.31 7.69 3.39
CA GLN A 312 23.83 7.49 2.02
C GLN A 312 22.30 7.39 1.93
N MET A 313 21.65 6.79 2.92
CA MET A 313 20.20 6.80 3.07
C MET A 313 19.71 8.25 3.18
N ARG A 314 20.18 9.02 4.16
CA ARG A 314 19.76 10.43 4.36
C ARG A 314 20.03 11.33 3.15
N ALA A 315 21.12 11.10 2.42
CA ALA A 315 21.40 11.79 1.16
C ALA A 315 20.33 11.53 0.09
N VAL A 316 19.92 10.26 -0.09
CA VAL A 316 18.82 9.87 -0.99
C VAL A 316 17.47 10.45 -0.52
N VAL A 317 17.23 10.56 0.80
CA VAL A 317 16.00 11.19 1.33
C VAL A 317 15.90 12.67 0.95
N ASP A 318 17.01 13.40 0.95
CA ASP A 318 17.03 14.85 0.69
C ASP A 318 16.98 15.16 -0.82
N ARG A 319 17.84 14.54 -1.65
CA ARG A 319 17.86 14.68 -3.11
C ARG A 319 18.33 13.36 -3.80
N PRO A 320 17.44 12.47 -4.27
CA PRO A 320 17.82 11.21 -4.91
C PRO A 320 18.76 11.36 -6.11
N ASP A 321 18.49 12.31 -6.99
CA ASP A 321 19.26 12.53 -8.23
C ASP A 321 20.69 13.02 -7.92
N LEU A 322 20.81 13.94 -6.96
CA LEU A 322 22.10 14.43 -6.46
C LEU A 322 22.87 13.31 -5.75
N ALA A 323 22.21 12.43 -5.01
CA ALA A 323 22.85 11.23 -4.46
C ALA A 323 23.37 10.31 -5.58
N GLY A 324 22.65 10.19 -6.69
CA GLY A 324 23.14 9.58 -7.92
C GLY A 324 24.40 10.24 -8.48
N LEU A 325 24.42 11.58 -8.61
CA LEU A 325 25.60 12.36 -9.03
C LEU A 325 26.78 12.24 -8.07
N ARG A 326 26.53 12.09 -6.77
CA ARG A 326 27.55 11.83 -5.73
C ARG A 326 27.84 10.32 -5.57
N GLY A 327 27.62 9.51 -6.60
CA GLY A 327 28.05 8.10 -6.68
C GLY A 327 27.24 7.10 -5.82
N VAL A 328 26.12 7.49 -5.21
CA VAL A 328 25.31 6.62 -4.35
C VAL A 328 24.41 5.70 -5.19
N SER A 329 24.42 4.40 -4.88
CA SER A 329 23.60 3.43 -5.60
C SER A 329 22.18 3.38 -5.05
N GLU A 330 21.27 4.13 -5.70
CA GLU A 330 19.81 4.08 -5.52
C GLU A 330 19.30 2.64 -5.28
N LYS A 331 19.71 1.68 -6.13
CA LYS A 331 19.31 0.26 -6.03
C LYS A 331 19.71 -0.35 -4.68
N PHE A 332 20.93 -0.11 -4.20
CA PHE A 332 21.43 -0.69 -2.96
C PHE A 332 20.75 -0.05 -1.75
N THR A 333 20.72 1.29 -1.69
CA THR A 333 20.08 2.06 -0.62
C THR A 333 18.60 1.70 -0.48
N SER A 334 17.88 1.57 -1.60
CA SER A 334 16.49 1.11 -1.65
C SER A 334 16.32 -0.33 -1.15
N SER A 335 17.10 -1.30 -1.66
CA SER A 335 17.03 -2.70 -1.17
C SER A 335 17.27 -2.80 0.34
N ALA A 336 18.27 -2.10 0.87
CA ALA A 336 18.57 -2.14 2.29
C ALA A 336 17.49 -1.47 3.15
N ALA A 337 16.87 -0.39 2.66
CA ALA A 337 15.72 0.25 3.31
C ALA A 337 14.49 -0.68 3.36
N TRP A 338 14.19 -1.38 2.26
CA TRP A 338 13.10 -2.36 2.21
C TRP A 338 13.32 -3.52 3.16
N ILE A 339 14.53 -4.10 3.16
CA ILE A 339 14.93 -5.19 4.07
C ILE A 339 14.75 -4.77 5.54
N ILE A 340 15.32 -3.63 5.95
CA ILE A 340 15.18 -3.18 7.34
C ILE A 340 13.71 -2.88 7.66
N GLY A 341 12.96 -2.27 6.75
CA GLY A 341 11.54 -2.01 6.94
C GLY A 341 10.69 -3.29 7.13
N THR A 342 10.96 -4.37 6.39
CA THR A 342 10.27 -5.65 6.60
C THR A 342 10.71 -6.34 7.89
N MET A 343 12.00 -6.27 8.26
CA MET A 343 12.49 -6.76 9.56
C MET A 343 11.77 -6.05 10.72
N LEU A 344 11.62 -4.72 10.65
CA LEU A 344 10.93 -3.92 11.66
C LEU A 344 9.45 -4.29 11.78
N ALA A 345 8.75 -4.43 10.66
CA ALA A 345 7.34 -4.83 10.64
C ALA A 345 7.12 -6.26 11.14
N GLY A 346 7.93 -7.21 10.66
CA GLY A 346 7.84 -8.62 11.09
C GLY A 346 8.14 -8.79 12.58
N MET A 347 9.14 -8.09 13.09
CA MET A 347 9.48 -8.05 14.52
C MET A 347 8.39 -7.39 15.36
N ALA A 348 7.74 -6.32 14.87
CA ALA A 348 6.57 -5.74 15.53
C ALA A 348 5.39 -6.73 15.59
N GLY A 349 5.19 -7.53 14.54
CA GLY A 349 4.20 -8.61 14.51
C GLY A 349 4.49 -9.70 15.54
N VAL A 350 5.67 -10.33 15.46
CA VAL A 350 6.07 -11.46 16.31
C VAL A 350 6.04 -11.12 17.81
N VAL A 351 6.51 -9.93 18.20
CA VAL A 351 6.55 -9.54 19.62
C VAL A 351 5.22 -8.90 20.08
N GLY A 352 4.43 -8.37 19.14
CA GLY A 352 3.10 -7.80 19.41
C GLY A 352 1.99 -8.85 19.59
N ALA A 353 2.02 -9.95 18.82
CA ALA A 353 1.05 -11.04 18.90
C ALA A 353 0.71 -11.50 20.34
N PRO A 354 1.70 -11.82 21.21
CA PRO A 354 1.47 -12.25 22.59
C PRO A 354 1.17 -11.09 23.58
N VAL A 355 1.01 -9.86 23.08
CA VAL A 355 0.49 -8.71 23.84
C VAL A 355 -0.96 -8.42 23.46
N PHE A 356 -1.35 -8.67 22.21
CA PHE A 356 -2.72 -8.54 21.73
C PHE A 356 -3.58 -9.79 21.96
N ASN A 357 -2.97 -10.97 22.18
CA ASN A 357 -3.65 -12.25 22.35
C ASN A 357 -4.59 -12.61 21.18
N SER A 358 -4.19 -12.24 19.96
CA SER A 358 -4.87 -12.60 18.72
C SER A 358 -3.87 -12.73 17.57
N LEU A 359 -4.20 -13.63 16.64
CA LEU A 359 -3.48 -13.87 15.40
C LEU A 359 -4.43 -13.67 14.19
N GLU A 360 -5.13 -12.53 14.16
CA GLU A 360 -6.03 -12.12 13.08
C GLU A 360 -5.39 -11.05 12.18
N SER A 361 -5.31 -11.31 10.87
CA SER A 361 -4.74 -10.38 9.87
C SER A 361 -5.35 -8.97 9.93
N ASN A 362 -6.66 -8.86 10.16
CA ASN A 362 -7.37 -7.60 10.31
C ASN A 362 -6.83 -6.72 11.46
N GLN A 363 -6.33 -7.31 12.55
CA GLN A 363 -5.81 -6.54 13.69
C GLN A 363 -4.45 -5.91 13.36
N TYR A 364 -3.51 -6.66 12.76
CA TYR A 364 -2.22 -6.12 12.30
C TYR A 364 -2.40 -5.00 11.26
N ASN A 365 -3.44 -5.10 10.43
CA ASN A 365 -3.81 -4.04 9.50
C ASN A 365 -4.24 -2.76 10.25
N VAL A 366 -5.08 -2.85 11.30
CA VAL A 366 -5.40 -1.70 12.17
C VAL A 366 -4.14 -1.13 12.83
N PHE A 367 -3.28 -1.95 13.44
CA PHE A 367 -2.05 -1.49 14.09
C PHE A 367 -1.11 -0.77 13.13
N MET A 368 -1.07 -1.17 11.85
CA MET A 368 -0.30 -0.46 10.83
C MET A 368 -0.91 0.90 10.44
N PHE A 369 -2.25 1.04 10.43
CA PHE A 369 -2.87 2.36 10.24
C PHE A 369 -2.68 3.28 11.45
N ILE A 370 -2.63 2.72 12.67
CA ILE A 370 -2.24 3.45 13.89
C ILE A 370 -0.78 3.91 13.78
N ALA A 371 0.13 3.04 13.38
CA ALA A 371 1.53 3.38 13.13
C ALA A 371 1.73 4.42 12.00
N THR A 372 0.79 4.52 11.07
CA THR A 372 0.78 5.56 10.03
C THR A 372 0.60 6.97 10.62
N ALA A 373 -0.21 7.11 11.68
CA ALA A 373 -0.32 8.37 12.44
C ALA A 373 1.03 8.78 13.04
N ALA A 374 1.73 7.84 13.68
CA ALA A 374 3.06 8.06 14.24
C ALA A 374 4.11 8.43 13.18
N ALA A 375 4.10 7.77 12.02
CA ALA A 375 4.98 8.11 10.89
C ALA A 375 4.71 9.53 10.36
N VAL A 376 3.44 9.96 10.33
CA VAL A 376 3.05 11.33 9.95
C VAL A 376 3.47 12.37 11.00
N VAL A 377 3.42 12.05 12.30
CA VAL A 377 4.03 12.89 13.37
C VAL A 377 5.55 13.01 13.17
N GLY A 378 6.22 11.97 12.67
CA GLY A 378 7.61 12.03 12.19
C GLY A 378 7.82 12.77 10.86
N GLY A 379 6.80 13.47 10.34
CA GLY A 379 6.82 14.20 9.07
C GLY A 379 7.05 13.32 7.84
N LEU A 380 6.83 12.00 7.96
CA LEU A 380 7.25 10.97 7.00
C LEU A 380 8.74 11.08 6.59
N ARG A 381 9.60 11.65 7.43
CA ARG A 381 11.02 11.92 7.13
C ARG A 381 11.99 11.54 8.22
N SER A 382 11.63 11.74 9.49
CA SER A 382 12.53 11.54 10.62
C SER A 382 12.16 10.26 11.36
N ILE A 383 12.95 9.19 11.15
CA ILE A 383 12.78 7.89 11.83
C ILE A 383 12.75 8.04 13.36
N PRO A 384 13.63 8.84 14.01
CA PRO A 384 13.55 9.06 15.46
C PRO A 384 12.26 9.75 15.92
N LEU A 385 11.74 10.71 15.14
CA LEU A 385 10.48 11.38 15.48
C LEU A 385 9.25 10.49 15.21
N ALA A 386 9.30 9.63 14.18
CA ALA A 386 8.28 8.62 13.94
C ALA A 386 8.24 7.56 15.07
N PHE A 387 9.41 7.17 15.58
CA PHE A 387 9.53 6.27 16.72
C PHE A 387 9.02 6.94 18.01
N ALA A 388 9.48 8.15 18.33
CA ALA A 388 8.99 8.91 19.49
C ALA A 388 7.48 9.18 19.39
N GLY A 389 6.98 9.48 18.19
CA GLY A 389 5.56 9.64 17.89
C GLY A 389 4.74 8.36 18.12
N GLY A 390 5.31 7.17 17.89
CA GLY A 390 4.67 5.89 18.17
C GLY A 390 4.47 5.66 19.67
N VAL A 391 5.53 5.83 20.46
CA VAL A 391 5.49 5.75 21.93
C VAL A 391 4.50 6.77 22.49
N ALA A 392 4.61 8.03 22.07
CA ALA A 392 3.73 9.11 22.51
C ALA A 392 2.26 8.85 22.14
N LEU A 393 1.99 8.34 20.94
CA LEU A 393 0.63 8.02 20.51
C LEU A 393 -0.01 6.93 21.37
N GLY A 394 0.74 5.88 21.71
CA GLY A 394 0.28 4.83 22.61
C GLY A 394 -0.07 5.35 24.01
N VAL A 395 0.81 6.17 24.60
CA VAL A 395 0.55 6.86 25.88
C VAL A 395 -0.70 7.74 25.80
N VAL A 396 -0.84 8.54 24.73
CA VAL A 396 -2.02 9.39 24.52
C VAL A 396 -3.30 8.56 24.38
N THR A 397 -3.30 7.43 23.68
CA THR A 397 -4.49 6.56 23.61
C THR A 397 -4.91 6.05 25.00
N SER A 398 -3.98 5.50 25.78
CA SER A 398 -4.28 4.95 27.11
C SER A 398 -4.70 6.03 28.12
N TRP A 399 -4.18 7.26 28.00
CA TRP A 399 -4.65 8.38 28.81
C TRP A 399 -6.02 8.90 28.39
N VAL A 400 -6.33 8.95 27.09
CA VAL A 400 -7.67 9.36 26.62
C VAL A 400 -8.74 8.39 27.13
N GLY A 401 -8.51 7.08 27.01
CA GLY A 401 -9.46 6.05 27.51
C GLY A 401 -9.84 6.21 28.99
N ARG A 402 -8.89 6.66 29.83
CA ARG A 402 -9.14 6.87 31.27
C ARG A 402 -9.64 8.29 31.62
N TYR A 403 -8.99 9.33 31.11
CA TYR A 403 -9.15 10.70 31.62
C TYR A 403 -10.10 11.58 30.80
N ALA A 404 -10.41 11.23 29.54
CA ALA A 404 -11.38 11.98 28.75
C ALA A 404 -12.82 11.56 29.14
N THR A 405 -13.33 12.10 30.24
CA THR A 405 -14.69 11.77 30.74
C THR A 405 -15.77 12.03 29.69
N PHE A 406 -15.68 13.13 28.95
CA PHE A 406 -16.59 13.45 27.82
C PHE A 406 -16.55 12.41 26.68
N ALA A 407 -15.48 11.61 26.58
CA ALA A 407 -15.35 10.56 25.57
C ALA A 407 -15.96 9.23 26.02
N GLN A 408 -16.28 9.06 27.31
CA GLN A 408 -16.93 7.85 27.81
C GLN A 408 -18.38 7.73 27.33
N ASP A 409 -19.04 8.88 27.07
CA ASP A 409 -20.34 8.96 26.40
C ASP A 409 -20.28 8.67 24.88
N ILE A 410 -19.08 8.72 24.28
CA ILE A 410 -18.86 8.59 22.84
C ILE A 410 -18.13 7.28 22.56
N ARG A 411 -18.92 6.21 22.34
CA ARG A 411 -18.39 4.88 21.99
C ARG A 411 -17.37 4.96 20.85
N GLY A 412 -16.27 4.23 21.04
CA GLY A 412 -15.17 4.11 20.07
C GLY A 412 -14.28 5.35 19.90
N PHE A 413 -14.54 6.47 20.60
CA PHE A 413 -13.70 7.67 20.54
C PHE A 413 -12.22 7.39 20.82
N GLU A 414 -11.90 6.62 21.88
CA GLU A 414 -10.54 6.18 22.21
C GLU A 414 -9.85 5.49 21.00
N SER A 415 -10.54 4.53 20.38
CA SER A 415 -10.04 3.82 19.19
C SER A 415 -9.90 4.71 17.94
N SER A 416 -10.53 5.89 17.95
CA SER A 416 -10.44 6.87 16.86
C SER A 416 -9.24 7.82 17.00
N VAL A 417 -8.67 7.98 18.20
CA VAL A 417 -7.59 8.96 18.50
C VAL A 417 -6.41 8.87 17.53
N PRO A 418 -5.88 7.69 17.14
CA PRO A 418 -4.83 7.59 16.12
C PRO A 418 -5.20 8.22 14.77
N PHE A 419 -6.46 8.06 14.37
CA PHE A 419 -6.95 8.57 13.09
C PHE A 419 -7.22 10.09 13.15
N VAL A 420 -7.64 10.61 14.31
CA VAL A 420 -7.66 12.06 14.58
C VAL A 420 -6.25 12.65 14.48
N VAL A 421 -5.25 12.02 15.13
CA VAL A 421 -3.84 12.46 15.09
C VAL A 421 -3.28 12.39 13.65
N LEU A 422 -3.60 11.33 12.90
CA LEU A 422 -3.23 11.20 11.48
C LEU A 422 -3.81 12.34 10.64
N LEU A 423 -5.12 12.59 10.73
CA LEU A 423 -5.79 13.63 9.96
C LEU A 423 -5.24 15.03 10.29
N VAL A 424 -5.04 15.33 11.57
CA VAL A 424 -4.48 16.62 12.03
C VAL A 424 -3.02 16.78 11.58
N GLY A 425 -2.18 15.75 11.74
CA GLY A 425 -0.78 15.79 11.31
C GLY A 425 -0.61 16.01 9.81
N LEU A 426 -1.43 15.35 8.98
CA LEU A 426 -1.44 15.55 7.52
C LEU A 426 -1.79 17.00 7.15
N LEU A 427 -2.74 17.63 7.86
CA LEU A 427 -3.13 19.02 7.64
C LEU A 427 -2.05 20.04 8.04
N PHE A 428 -1.20 19.72 9.02
CA PHE A 428 0.00 20.51 9.30
C PHE A 428 1.06 20.34 8.20
N MET A 429 1.36 19.11 7.77
CA MET A 429 2.31 18.85 6.67
C MET A 429 1.94 19.57 5.36
N ALA A 430 0.64 19.75 5.09
CA ALA A 430 0.14 20.50 3.93
C ALA A 430 0.72 21.92 3.84
N ARG A 431 0.85 22.60 4.99
CA ARG A 431 1.19 24.03 5.10
C ARG A 431 2.65 24.34 4.76
N GLU A 432 3.53 23.34 4.84
CA GLU A 432 4.94 23.48 4.45
C GLU A 432 5.15 23.20 2.96
N ARG A 433 4.38 22.27 2.39
CA ARG A 433 4.59 21.79 1.01
C ARG A 433 4.28 22.86 -0.04
N THR A 434 3.39 23.80 0.26
CA THR A 434 3.05 24.96 -0.60
C THR A 434 4.19 25.98 -0.80
N ARG A 435 5.35 25.81 -0.15
CA ARG A 435 6.56 26.62 -0.40
C ARG A 435 7.55 26.01 -1.41
N ARG A 436 7.26 24.85 -2.01
CA ARG A 436 8.13 24.21 -3.03
C ARG A 436 7.40 24.05 -4.36
N SER A 437 7.48 25.10 -5.17
CA SER A 437 7.09 25.10 -6.59
C SER A 437 8.02 24.20 -7.41
N GLY A 438 7.51 23.64 -8.51
CA GLY A 438 8.28 22.76 -9.40
C GLY A 438 8.11 21.27 -9.09
N VAL A 439 7.06 20.68 -9.67
CA VAL A 439 6.91 19.23 -9.80
C VAL A 439 6.86 18.94 -11.29
N VAL A 440 7.74 18.06 -11.77
CA VAL A 440 7.78 17.61 -13.17
C VAL A 440 6.42 17.01 -13.53
N ALA A 441 5.91 17.32 -14.73
CA ALA A 441 4.65 16.75 -15.19
C ALA A 441 4.72 15.22 -15.22
N ASP A 442 3.76 14.57 -14.57
CA ASP A 442 3.59 13.12 -14.62
C ASP A 442 3.41 12.69 -16.08
N ALA A 443 4.07 11.61 -16.51
CA ALA A 443 4.04 11.21 -17.92
C ALA A 443 2.58 11.00 -18.40
N PRO A 444 2.17 11.56 -19.55
CA PRO A 444 0.79 11.47 -20.00
C PRO A 444 0.35 10.01 -20.11
N PRO A 445 -0.87 9.65 -19.67
CA PRO A 445 -1.33 8.27 -19.72
C PRO A 445 -1.32 7.77 -21.17
N ALA A 446 -0.85 6.53 -21.36
CA ALA A 446 -0.75 5.91 -22.68
C ALA A 446 -2.05 6.04 -23.48
N THR A 447 -1.93 6.41 -24.76
CA THR A 447 -3.05 6.65 -25.67
C THR A 447 -3.97 5.44 -25.73
N VAL A 448 -5.28 5.64 -25.53
CA VAL A 448 -6.21 4.54 -25.34
C VAL A 448 -6.44 3.78 -26.65
N TYR A 449 -5.88 2.56 -26.73
CA TYR A 449 -5.95 1.58 -27.83
C TYR A 449 -7.30 1.44 -28.57
N THR A 450 -8.42 1.82 -27.94
CA THR A 450 -9.76 1.74 -28.51
C THR A 450 -10.13 2.85 -29.46
N ASP A 451 -9.39 3.97 -29.48
CA ASP A 451 -9.79 5.13 -30.29
C ASP A 451 -9.51 4.91 -31.78
N ASP A 452 -8.53 4.05 -32.11
CA ASP A 452 -8.27 3.51 -33.46
C ASP A 452 -9.32 2.47 -33.91
N LEU A 453 -10.16 1.94 -33.00
CA LEU A 453 -11.02 0.79 -33.31
C LEU A 453 -12.43 1.20 -33.78
N PRO A 454 -12.96 0.53 -34.83
CA PRO A 454 -14.35 0.72 -35.25
C PRO A 454 -15.32 0.59 -34.06
N ALA A 455 -16.20 1.59 -33.90
CA ALA A 455 -17.02 1.73 -32.70
C ALA A 455 -17.88 0.49 -32.37
N TRP A 456 -18.24 -0.32 -33.36
CA TRP A 456 -18.94 -1.59 -33.13
C TRP A 456 -18.05 -2.63 -32.43
N ARG A 457 -16.76 -2.75 -32.76
CA ARG A 457 -15.82 -3.66 -32.06
C ARG A 457 -15.58 -3.28 -30.61
N VAL A 458 -15.78 -2.00 -30.27
CA VAL A 458 -15.68 -1.48 -28.89
C VAL A 458 -17.00 -1.62 -28.12
N ARG A 459 -18.16 -1.62 -28.81
CA ARG A 459 -19.51 -1.71 -28.18
C ARG A 459 -20.06 -3.13 -28.09
N LEU A 460 -19.88 -3.95 -29.13
CA LEU A 460 -20.42 -5.31 -29.24
C LEU A 460 -20.10 -6.21 -28.03
N PRO A 461 -18.88 -6.22 -27.44
CA PRO A 461 -18.58 -7.10 -26.31
C PRO A 461 -19.41 -6.73 -25.07
N TRP A 462 -19.65 -5.43 -24.84
CA TRP A 462 -20.48 -4.94 -23.74
C TRP A 462 -21.98 -5.14 -24.01
N PHE A 463 -22.42 -5.05 -25.27
CA PHE A 463 -23.79 -5.40 -25.65
C PHE A 463 -24.07 -6.88 -25.42
N LEU A 464 -23.16 -7.77 -25.87
CA LEU A 464 -23.25 -9.21 -25.62
C LEU A 464 -23.19 -9.54 -24.12
N GLY A 465 -22.29 -8.89 -23.36
CA GLY A 465 -22.22 -9.05 -21.90
C GLY A 465 -23.49 -8.60 -21.17
N ALA A 466 -24.05 -7.44 -21.54
CA ALA A 466 -25.30 -6.96 -20.95
C ALA A 466 -26.50 -7.85 -21.33
N ALA A 467 -26.59 -8.27 -22.60
CA ALA A 467 -27.60 -9.21 -23.07
C ALA A 467 -27.48 -10.57 -22.38
N PHE A 468 -26.26 -11.04 -22.09
CA PHE A 468 -26.01 -12.26 -21.33
C PHE A 468 -26.45 -12.12 -19.86
N ILE A 469 -26.13 -11.01 -19.17
CA ILE A 469 -26.58 -10.77 -17.79
C ILE A 469 -28.11 -10.74 -17.73
N VAL A 470 -28.76 -10.05 -18.67
CA VAL A 470 -30.23 -10.04 -18.80
C VAL A 470 -30.76 -11.46 -19.04
N LEU A 471 -30.19 -12.20 -19.99
CA LEU A 471 -30.60 -13.59 -20.27
C LEU A 471 -30.45 -14.48 -19.03
N GLN A 472 -29.38 -14.32 -18.24
CA GLN A 472 -29.18 -15.07 -17.00
C GLN A 472 -30.26 -14.75 -15.96
N VAL A 473 -30.46 -13.47 -15.63
CA VAL A 473 -31.43 -13.02 -14.62
C VAL A 473 -32.87 -13.42 -14.99
N PHE A 474 -33.25 -13.37 -16.27
CA PHE A 474 -34.63 -13.64 -16.70
C PHE A 474 -34.94 -15.13 -16.97
N VAL A 475 -34.02 -15.88 -17.58
CA VAL A 475 -34.30 -17.24 -18.10
C VAL A 475 -33.72 -18.35 -17.22
N PHE A 476 -32.63 -18.05 -16.49
CA PHE A 476 -31.70 -19.09 -16.03
C PHE A 476 -31.38 -19.05 -14.53
N ALA A 477 -31.58 -17.93 -13.84
CA ALA A 477 -31.28 -17.80 -12.42
C ALA A 477 -32.45 -18.27 -11.52
N ASP A 478 -32.13 -19.16 -10.58
CA ASP A 478 -32.92 -19.42 -9.37
C ASP A 478 -32.70 -18.33 -8.31
N GLN A 479 -33.34 -18.43 -7.14
CA GLN A 479 -33.18 -17.46 -6.05
C GLN A 479 -31.72 -17.31 -5.59
N PHE A 480 -30.95 -18.40 -5.55
CA PHE A 480 -29.56 -18.34 -5.12
C PHE A 480 -28.70 -17.54 -6.11
N TRP A 481 -28.80 -17.84 -7.41
CA TRP A 481 -28.09 -17.09 -8.44
C TRP A 481 -28.60 -15.65 -8.57
N LEU A 482 -29.89 -15.39 -8.34
CA LEU A 482 -30.45 -14.03 -8.28
C LEU A 482 -29.84 -13.21 -7.14
N GLY A 483 -29.70 -13.77 -5.94
CA GLY A 483 -29.03 -13.09 -4.82
C GLY A 483 -27.59 -12.71 -5.14
N LEU A 484 -26.84 -13.57 -5.84
CA LEU A 484 -25.50 -13.25 -6.35
C LEU A 484 -25.52 -12.12 -7.40
N TRP A 485 -26.47 -12.14 -8.34
CA TRP A 485 -26.62 -11.07 -9.34
C TRP A 485 -27.00 -9.73 -8.71
N VAL A 486 -27.97 -9.71 -7.77
CA VAL A 486 -28.39 -8.52 -7.01
C VAL A 486 -27.21 -7.92 -6.26
N THR A 487 -26.49 -8.75 -5.48
CA THR A 487 -25.29 -8.33 -4.75
C THR A 487 -24.21 -7.78 -5.68
N GLY A 488 -23.95 -8.47 -6.79
CA GLY A 488 -22.93 -8.09 -7.77
C GLY A 488 -23.24 -6.79 -8.51
N LEU A 489 -24.51 -6.53 -8.83
CA LEU A 489 -24.95 -5.28 -9.45
C LEU A 489 -24.96 -4.12 -8.44
N ALA A 490 -25.33 -4.36 -7.18
CA ALA A 490 -25.24 -3.36 -6.11
C ALA A 490 -23.79 -2.93 -5.86
N PHE A 491 -22.84 -3.88 -5.74
CA PHE A 491 -21.41 -3.56 -5.73
C PHE A 491 -20.96 -2.88 -7.03
N GLY A 492 -21.51 -3.27 -8.18
CA GLY A 492 -21.28 -2.60 -9.46
C GLY A 492 -21.60 -1.10 -9.43
N LEU A 493 -22.70 -0.70 -8.77
CA LEU A 493 -23.04 0.72 -8.53
C LEU A 493 -22.03 1.39 -7.59
N VAL A 494 -21.70 0.76 -6.45
CA VAL A 494 -20.69 1.29 -5.51
C VAL A 494 -19.35 1.52 -6.21
N PHE A 495 -18.91 0.57 -7.03
CA PHE A 495 -17.57 0.57 -7.65
C PHE A 495 -17.43 1.60 -8.79
N MET A 496 -18.55 2.08 -9.36
CA MET A 496 -18.54 3.22 -10.28
C MET A 496 -18.03 4.51 -9.61
N SER A 497 -18.13 4.64 -8.28
CA SER A 497 -17.57 5.77 -7.53
C SER A 497 -16.06 5.91 -7.71
N TRP A 498 -15.31 4.80 -7.69
CA TRP A 498 -13.87 4.79 -7.96
C TRP A 498 -13.54 4.99 -9.44
N VAL A 499 -14.41 4.54 -10.36
CA VAL A 499 -14.24 4.85 -11.80
C VAL A 499 -14.32 6.36 -12.05
N LEU A 500 -15.19 7.06 -11.32
CA LEU A 500 -15.24 8.51 -11.33
C LEU A 500 -14.04 9.14 -10.59
N LEU A 501 -13.78 8.75 -9.35
CA LEU A 501 -12.82 9.45 -8.49
C LEU A 501 -11.35 9.16 -8.82
N THR A 502 -10.98 7.88 -8.85
CA THR A 502 -9.62 7.44 -9.19
C THR A 502 -9.46 7.34 -10.70
N GLY A 503 -10.46 6.77 -11.39
CA GLY A 503 -10.43 6.49 -12.82
C GLY A 503 -10.47 7.73 -13.73
N LEU A 504 -11.17 8.80 -13.31
CA LEU A 504 -11.20 10.09 -14.03
C LEU A 504 -10.48 11.20 -13.26
N GLY A 505 -10.80 11.40 -11.98
CA GLY A 505 -10.20 12.45 -11.15
C GLY A 505 -8.74 12.21 -10.74
N GLY A 506 -8.21 10.99 -10.90
CA GLY A 506 -6.82 10.63 -10.55
C GLY A 506 -6.54 10.59 -9.05
N MET A 507 -7.55 10.79 -8.20
CA MET A 507 -7.41 10.84 -6.75
C MET A 507 -7.71 9.48 -6.14
N VAL A 508 -6.79 8.92 -5.35
CA VAL A 508 -7.08 7.75 -4.52
C VAL A 508 -7.82 8.19 -3.26
N SER A 509 -8.99 7.61 -3.02
CA SER A 509 -9.74 7.74 -1.76
C SER A 509 -10.08 6.37 -1.22
N LEU A 510 -9.89 6.23 0.09
CA LEU A 510 -10.09 5.01 0.87
C LEU A 510 -11.37 5.07 1.72
N ALA A 511 -12.24 6.05 1.45
CA ALA A 511 -13.46 6.33 2.23
C ALA A 511 -14.78 5.82 1.62
N GLN A 512 -14.78 5.15 0.46
CA GLN A 512 -16.04 4.77 -0.22
C GLN A 512 -16.94 3.86 0.64
N ALA A 513 -16.36 2.96 1.46
CA ALA A 513 -17.12 2.14 2.41
C ALA A 513 -17.84 2.96 3.49
N ALA A 514 -17.24 4.07 3.95
CA ALA A 514 -17.91 4.98 4.87
C ALA A 514 -19.09 5.70 4.19
N PHE A 515 -19.02 6.05 2.90
CA PHE A 515 -20.16 6.65 2.18
C PHE A 515 -21.29 5.64 1.93
N VAL A 516 -20.95 4.37 1.69
CA VAL A 516 -21.90 3.25 1.64
C VAL A 516 -22.65 3.12 2.97
N THR A 517 -21.93 2.97 4.10
CA THR A 517 -22.56 2.81 5.43
C THR A 517 -23.33 4.06 5.84
N MET A 518 -22.80 5.27 5.59
CA MET A 518 -23.47 6.54 5.90
C MET A 518 -24.83 6.64 5.19
N ALA A 519 -24.90 6.36 3.89
CA ALA A 519 -26.15 6.43 3.14
C ALA A 519 -27.15 5.37 3.59
N ALA A 520 -26.71 4.12 3.72
CA ALA A 520 -27.56 3.00 4.14
C ALA A 520 -28.12 3.21 5.55
N MET A 521 -27.28 3.52 6.54
CA MET A 521 -27.73 3.79 7.91
C MET A 521 -28.65 5.01 7.99
N THR A 522 -28.42 6.05 7.17
CA THR A 522 -29.33 7.21 7.11
C THR A 522 -30.68 6.82 6.51
N ALA A 523 -30.72 6.00 5.46
CA ALA A 523 -31.96 5.52 4.88
C ALA A 523 -32.76 4.65 5.87
N GLY A 524 -32.11 3.70 6.55
CA GLY A 524 -32.73 2.87 7.58
C GLY A 524 -33.24 3.66 8.80
N LEU A 525 -32.45 4.61 9.29
CA LEU A 525 -32.84 5.55 10.35
C LEU A 525 -34.11 6.33 9.99
N ILE A 526 -34.25 6.74 8.72
CA ILE A 526 -35.41 7.48 8.22
C ILE A 526 -36.62 6.57 8.07
N LEU A 527 -36.45 5.39 7.46
CA LEU A 527 -37.51 4.39 7.30
C LEU A 527 -38.17 4.05 8.65
N ASP A 528 -37.35 3.68 9.64
CA ASP A 528 -37.83 3.25 10.97
C ASP A 528 -38.38 4.42 11.81
N LYS A 529 -37.62 5.51 12.00
CA LYS A 529 -38.04 6.60 12.91
C LYS A 529 -39.10 7.54 12.35
N THR A 530 -39.25 7.66 11.02
CA THR A 530 -40.15 8.66 10.41
C THR A 530 -41.28 8.06 9.57
N GLY A 531 -41.22 6.77 9.24
CA GLY A 531 -42.21 6.12 8.37
C GLY A 531 -42.25 6.67 6.94
N LEU A 532 -41.25 7.47 6.53
CA LEU A 532 -41.16 7.97 5.17
C LEU A 532 -40.92 6.82 4.17
N PRO A 533 -41.54 6.84 2.98
CA PRO A 533 -41.33 5.80 1.99
C PRO A 533 -39.89 5.80 1.46
N PHE A 534 -39.49 4.66 0.88
CA PHE A 534 -38.10 4.38 0.52
C PHE A 534 -37.46 5.40 -0.42
N ILE A 535 -38.16 5.95 -1.41
CA ILE A 535 -37.56 6.89 -2.37
C ILE A 535 -37.08 8.19 -1.69
N PRO A 536 -37.87 8.88 -0.85
CA PRO A 536 -37.36 9.92 0.04
C PRO A 536 -36.18 9.48 0.93
N ALA A 537 -36.24 8.31 1.57
CA ALA A 537 -35.17 7.82 2.45
C ALA A 537 -33.85 7.58 1.70
N LEU A 538 -33.91 6.98 0.52
CA LEU A 538 -32.81 6.81 -0.44
C LEU A 538 -32.22 8.16 -0.84
N ILE A 539 -33.05 9.12 -1.23
CA ILE A 539 -32.60 10.46 -1.67
C ILE A 539 -31.87 11.19 -0.52
N VAL A 540 -32.42 11.18 0.70
CA VAL A 540 -31.79 11.83 1.85
C VAL A 540 -30.50 11.11 2.25
N GLY A 541 -30.48 9.78 2.31
CA GLY A 541 -29.26 9.01 2.62
C GLY A 541 -28.13 9.26 1.61
N VAL A 542 -28.46 9.30 0.32
CA VAL A 542 -27.53 9.66 -0.76
C VAL A 542 -27.01 11.09 -0.57
N ILE A 543 -27.88 12.08 -0.35
CA ILE A 543 -27.47 13.48 -0.12
C ILE A 543 -26.56 13.59 1.10
N VAL A 544 -26.86 12.91 2.21
CA VAL A 544 -26.03 12.93 3.43
C VAL A 544 -24.65 12.31 3.18
N ALA A 545 -24.55 11.22 2.41
CA ALA A 545 -23.26 10.69 1.98
C ALA A 545 -22.49 11.65 1.05
N GLY A 546 -23.18 12.38 0.17
CA GLY A 546 -22.60 13.44 -0.65
C GLY A 546 -22.06 14.62 0.18
N VAL A 547 -22.81 15.04 1.20
CA VAL A 547 -22.39 16.08 2.17
C VAL A 547 -21.19 15.60 3.00
N LEU A 548 -21.22 14.37 3.50
CA LEU A 548 -20.06 13.77 4.16
C LEU A 548 -18.85 13.76 3.21
N GLY A 549 -19.02 13.39 1.95
CA GLY A 549 -18.02 13.47 0.89
C GLY A 549 -17.40 14.87 0.74
N VAL A 550 -18.22 15.93 0.74
CA VAL A 550 -17.75 17.33 0.75
C VAL A 550 -16.95 17.65 2.01
N VAL A 551 -17.42 17.21 3.18
CA VAL A 551 -16.72 17.41 4.47
C VAL A 551 -15.38 16.66 4.54
N VAL A 552 -15.26 15.46 3.92
CA VAL A 552 -13.98 14.76 3.76
C VAL A 552 -13.04 15.54 2.85
N ALA A 553 -13.57 16.02 1.73
CA ALA A 553 -12.78 16.63 0.67
C ALA A 553 -12.22 18.01 1.08
N LEU A 554 -13.02 18.89 1.69
CA LEU A 554 -12.57 20.26 2.02
C LEU A 554 -11.20 20.36 2.76
N PRO A 555 -10.92 19.57 3.82
CA PRO A 555 -9.58 19.51 4.41
C PRO A 555 -8.59 18.75 3.53
N ALA A 556 -8.99 17.58 2.99
CA ALA A 556 -8.08 16.68 2.30
C ALA A 556 -7.62 17.17 0.91
N LEU A 557 -8.37 18.06 0.24
CA LEU A 557 -8.01 18.66 -1.05
C LEU A 557 -6.85 19.66 -0.97
N ARG A 558 -6.40 20.02 0.23
CA ARG A 558 -5.13 20.72 0.47
C ARG A 558 -3.92 19.78 0.39
N LEU A 559 -4.16 18.47 0.23
CA LEU A 559 -3.18 17.40 0.13
C LEU A 559 -3.14 16.88 -1.31
N GLY A 560 -1.93 16.68 -1.85
CA GLY A 560 -1.73 16.06 -3.17
C GLY A 560 -1.16 14.65 -3.02
N GLY A 561 -1.64 13.72 -3.87
CA GLY A 561 -1.14 12.34 -3.92
C GLY A 561 -1.41 11.53 -2.65
N LEU A 562 -0.38 10.83 -2.15
CA LEU A 562 -0.43 9.99 -0.95
C LEU A 562 -1.21 10.58 0.26
N PRO A 563 -0.90 11.78 0.78
CA PRO A 563 -1.56 12.30 1.99
C PRO A 563 -3.07 12.53 1.82
N LEU A 564 -3.59 12.73 0.61
CA LEU A 564 -5.04 12.74 0.35
C LEU A 564 -5.65 11.36 0.65
N ALA A 565 -5.04 10.29 0.14
CA ALA A 565 -5.49 8.92 0.42
C ALA A 565 -5.46 8.60 1.92
N LEU A 566 -4.36 8.96 2.62
CA LEU A 566 -4.24 8.75 4.07
C LEU A 566 -5.25 9.56 4.90
N ALA A 567 -5.57 10.80 4.48
CA ALA A 567 -6.61 11.60 5.15
C ALA A 567 -8.02 11.01 4.94
N THR A 568 -8.32 10.49 3.75
CA THR A 568 -9.61 9.80 3.52
C THR A 568 -9.73 8.52 4.33
N LEU A 569 -8.62 7.77 4.50
CA LEU A 569 -8.57 6.57 5.35
C LEU A 569 -8.77 6.92 6.83
N ALA A 570 -8.12 7.98 7.30
CA ALA A 570 -8.28 8.47 8.66
C ALA A 570 -9.75 8.82 8.96
N LEU A 571 -10.41 9.56 8.07
CA LEU A 571 -11.81 9.91 8.26
C LEU A 571 -12.76 8.70 8.10
N ALA A 572 -12.41 7.71 7.28
CA ALA A 572 -13.18 6.47 7.16
C ALA A 572 -13.21 5.71 8.50
N PHE A 573 -12.06 5.51 9.13
CA PHE A 573 -11.98 4.92 10.48
C PHE A 573 -12.63 5.80 11.56
N MET A 574 -12.53 7.14 11.49
CA MET A 574 -13.28 8.02 12.40
C MET A 574 -14.81 7.88 12.20
N SER A 575 -15.27 7.66 10.97
CA SER A 575 -16.69 7.47 10.68
C SER A 575 -17.17 6.12 11.22
N GLU A 576 -16.43 5.04 10.94
CA GLU A 576 -16.67 3.69 11.46
C GLU A 576 -16.70 3.64 12.99
N ARG A 577 -15.70 4.27 13.66
CA ARG A 577 -15.49 4.15 15.10
C ARG A 577 -16.23 5.18 15.96
N VAL A 578 -16.70 6.29 15.38
CA VAL A 578 -17.35 7.36 16.16
C VAL A 578 -18.70 7.74 15.57
N LEU A 579 -18.76 8.07 14.28
CA LEU A 579 -20.00 8.58 13.67
C LEU A 579 -21.11 7.52 13.63
N PHE A 580 -20.77 6.28 13.29
CA PHE A 580 -21.75 5.20 13.16
C PHE A 580 -22.11 4.52 14.49
N GLU A 581 -21.22 4.57 15.50
CA GLU A 581 -21.49 4.10 16.87
C GLU A 581 -22.14 5.16 17.77
N TRP A 582 -22.33 6.41 17.31
CA TRP A 582 -22.93 7.48 18.11
C TRP A 582 -24.40 7.16 18.45
N SER A 583 -24.73 7.29 19.73
CA SER A 583 -26.05 6.99 20.34
C SER A 583 -27.29 7.60 19.67
N TRP A 584 -27.18 8.70 18.93
CA TRP A 584 -28.32 9.28 18.18
C TRP A 584 -28.57 8.59 16.83
N PHE A 585 -27.51 8.02 16.24
CA PHE A 585 -27.48 7.45 14.89
C PHE A 585 -27.53 5.91 14.88
N LYS A 586 -27.14 5.26 15.98
CA LYS A 586 -27.22 3.80 16.18
C LYS A 586 -28.58 3.35 16.72
N ASN A 587 -29.03 2.13 16.39
CA ASN A 587 -30.29 1.57 16.87
C ASN A 587 -30.13 0.75 18.16
N GLY A 588 -30.33 1.38 19.32
CA GLY A 588 -30.35 0.71 20.62
C GLY A 588 -28.99 0.17 21.09
N GLN A 589 -29.02 -0.85 21.95
CA GLN A 589 -27.81 -1.48 22.51
C GLN A 589 -27.44 -2.76 21.75
N GLY A 590 -26.13 -3.00 21.61
CA GLY A 590 -25.59 -4.20 20.96
C GLY A 590 -25.33 -4.02 19.46
N SER A 591 -25.53 -5.08 18.68
CA SER A 591 -25.32 -5.12 17.22
C SER A 591 -26.60 -4.93 16.42
N LYS A 592 -27.71 -4.48 17.04
CA LYS A 592 -28.98 -4.27 16.34
C LYS A 592 -28.82 -3.13 15.32
N GLY A 593 -29.18 -3.42 14.06
CA GLY A 593 -29.08 -2.49 12.95
C GLY A 593 -30.31 -1.60 12.80
N TRP A 594 -30.30 -0.79 11.74
CA TRP A 594 -31.56 -0.32 11.14
C TRP A 594 -32.03 -1.36 10.15
N ASP A 595 -33.28 -1.79 10.26
CA ASP A 595 -33.89 -2.71 9.32
C ASP A 595 -34.33 -1.91 8.06
N ILE A 596 -34.03 -2.45 6.88
CA ILE A 596 -34.32 -1.82 5.58
C ILE A 596 -35.19 -2.80 4.78
N PRO A 597 -36.52 -2.74 4.94
CA PRO A 597 -37.42 -3.64 4.22
C PRO A 597 -37.32 -3.43 2.72
N ARG A 598 -37.48 -4.52 1.96
CA ARG A 598 -37.56 -4.50 0.50
C ARG A 598 -38.82 -3.71 0.10
N PRO A 599 -38.73 -2.60 -0.66
CA PRO A 599 -39.81 -1.62 -0.74
C PRO A 599 -40.65 -1.78 -2.02
N GLN A 600 -41.97 -1.85 -1.87
CA GLN A 600 -42.89 -1.90 -3.01
C GLN A 600 -42.92 -0.54 -3.75
N LEU A 601 -42.45 -0.53 -5.01
CA LEU A 601 -42.36 0.67 -5.85
C LEU A 601 -43.53 0.72 -6.85
N GLY A 602 -44.72 1.02 -6.33
CA GLY A 602 -45.94 1.10 -7.13
C GLY A 602 -46.36 -0.29 -7.63
N PRO A 603 -46.40 -0.55 -8.96
CA PRO A 603 -46.73 -1.86 -9.50
C PRO A 603 -45.56 -2.87 -9.43
N PHE A 604 -44.37 -2.46 -9.01
CA PHE A 604 -43.21 -3.34 -8.87
C PHE A 604 -42.98 -3.68 -7.41
N ASP A 605 -43.20 -4.94 -7.04
CA ASP A 605 -42.76 -5.48 -5.76
C ASP A 605 -41.25 -5.74 -5.82
N LEU A 606 -40.51 -5.31 -4.80
CA LEU A 606 -39.07 -5.56 -4.66
C LEU A 606 -38.73 -6.61 -3.59
N GLU A 607 -39.74 -7.20 -2.94
CA GLU A 607 -39.55 -8.44 -2.17
C GLU A 607 -39.07 -9.56 -3.11
N ASP A 608 -39.61 -9.60 -4.33
CA ASP A 608 -39.12 -10.43 -5.46
C ASP A 608 -37.73 -10.01 -5.95
N GLU A 609 -36.81 -10.98 -5.89
CA GLU A 609 -35.41 -10.80 -6.28
C GLU A 609 -35.22 -10.66 -7.79
N LYS A 610 -36.16 -11.15 -8.63
CA LYS A 610 -36.13 -10.89 -10.07
C LYS A 610 -36.39 -9.41 -10.35
N SER A 611 -37.45 -8.86 -9.78
CA SER A 611 -37.81 -7.45 -9.90
C SER A 611 -36.71 -6.52 -9.35
N LEU A 612 -36.09 -6.88 -8.23
CA LEU A 612 -34.92 -6.16 -7.70
C LEU A 612 -33.68 -6.26 -8.62
N ALA A 613 -33.38 -7.43 -9.16
CA ALA A 613 -32.27 -7.61 -10.11
C ALA A 613 -32.48 -6.79 -11.40
N VAL A 614 -33.71 -6.77 -11.94
CA VAL A 614 -34.07 -5.99 -13.13
C VAL A 614 -33.92 -4.48 -12.88
N LEU A 615 -34.39 -3.99 -11.74
CA LEU A 615 -34.17 -2.59 -11.33
C LEU A 615 -32.67 -2.26 -11.27
N LEU A 616 -31.86 -3.13 -10.66
CA LEU A 616 -30.42 -2.93 -10.56
C LEU A 616 -29.70 -2.95 -11.91
N VAL A 617 -30.09 -3.81 -12.86
CA VAL A 617 -29.56 -3.76 -14.24
C VAL A 617 -29.85 -2.40 -14.88
N ILE A 618 -31.08 -1.90 -14.77
CA ILE A 618 -31.47 -0.58 -15.31
C ILE A 618 -30.64 0.54 -14.67
N LEU A 619 -30.49 0.52 -13.35
CA LEU A 619 -29.71 1.53 -12.60
C LEU A 619 -28.21 1.48 -12.94
N VAL A 620 -27.63 0.29 -13.09
CA VAL A 620 -26.22 0.12 -13.51
C VAL A 620 -25.99 0.66 -14.92
N LEU A 621 -26.91 0.39 -15.86
CA LEU A 621 -26.83 0.93 -17.22
C LEU A 621 -26.99 2.45 -17.24
N ALA A 622 -27.91 3.01 -16.45
CA ALA A 622 -28.12 4.45 -16.31
C ALA A 622 -26.89 5.15 -15.69
N ALA A 623 -26.30 4.59 -14.62
CA ALA A 623 -25.08 5.10 -14.01
C ALA A 623 -23.88 5.04 -14.98
N GLY A 624 -23.70 3.92 -15.69
CA GLY A 624 -22.65 3.79 -16.70
C GLY A 624 -22.80 4.76 -17.88
N TRP A 625 -24.04 5.04 -18.30
CA TRP A 625 -24.36 6.07 -19.31
C TRP A 625 -24.05 7.48 -18.80
N LEU A 626 -24.46 7.80 -17.57
CA LEU A 626 -24.21 9.11 -16.94
C LEU A 626 -22.71 9.40 -16.79
N VAL A 627 -21.93 8.44 -16.28
CA VAL A 627 -20.46 8.56 -16.18
C VAL A 627 -19.82 8.74 -17.56
N ARG A 628 -20.30 8.02 -18.59
CA ARG A 628 -19.78 8.15 -19.96
C ARG A 628 -20.13 9.49 -20.62
N ASN A 629 -21.28 10.08 -20.30
CA ASN A 629 -21.63 11.42 -20.76
C ASN A 629 -20.84 12.49 -20.00
N LEU A 630 -20.63 12.32 -18.70
CA LEU A 630 -19.76 13.20 -17.90
C LEU A 630 -18.34 13.23 -18.48
N GLN A 631 -17.75 12.07 -18.81
CA GLN A 631 -16.44 11.97 -19.49
C GLN A 631 -16.33 12.82 -20.78
N ARG A 632 -17.44 12.97 -21.52
CA ARG A 632 -17.50 13.69 -22.80
C ARG A 632 -17.89 15.17 -22.66
N SER A 633 -18.39 15.56 -21.48
CA SER A 633 -18.79 16.94 -21.19
C SER A 633 -17.58 17.89 -21.06
N VAL A 634 -17.84 19.20 -21.03
CA VAL A 634 -16.83 20.21 -20.69
C VAL A 634 -16.25 19.96 -19.30
N THR A 635 -17.10 19.60 -18.33
CA THR A 635 -16.68 19.23 -16.96
C THR A 635 -15.75 18.02 -16.96
N GLY A 636 -16.03 17.00 -17.77
CA GLY A 636 -15.16 15.83 -17.93
C GLY A 636 -13.77 16.18 -18.45
N ARG A 637 -13.70 17.07 -19.46
CA ARG A 637 -12.42 17.58 -19.97
C ARG A 637 -11.66 18.39 -18.91
N ALA A 638 -12.34 19.23 -18.13
CA ALA A 638 -11.73 19.98 -17.03
C ALA A 638 -11.19 19.06 -15.91
N ILE A 639 -11.89 17.97 -15.59
CA ILE A 639 -11.43 16.94 -14.64
C ILE A 639 -10.16 16.26 -15.15
N ILE A 640 -10.13 15.86 -16.43
CA ILE A 640 -8.96 15.24 -17.06
C ILE A 640 -7.77 16.20 -17.14
N ALA A 641 -8.01 17.49 -17.43
CA ALA A 641 -6.98 18.53 -17.43
C ALA A 641 -6.36 18.71 -16.03
N VAL A 642 -7.19 18.90 -14.99
CA VAL A 642 -6.72 19.04 -13.59
C VAL A 642 -5.94 17.81 -13.13
N ARG A 643 -6.35 16.60 -13.54
CA ARG A 643 -5.60 15.36 -13.25
C ARG A 643 -4.24 15.30 -13.96
N ASN A 644 -4.18 15.68 -15.23
CA ASN A 644 -2.95 15.54 -16.02
C ASN A 644 -1.90 16.60 -15.66
N SER A 645 -2.33 17.82 -15.33
CA SER A 645 -1.45 18.88 -14.80
C SER A 645 -2.27 19.95 -14.08
N GLU A 646 -2.20 19.96 -12.75
CA GLU A 646 -2.85 20.99 -11.93
C GLU A 646 -2.39 22.42 -12.28
N PRO A 647 -1.09 22.70 -12.50
CA PRO A 647 -0.63 24.02 -12.95
C PRO A 647 -1.21 24.43 -14.31
N ALA A 648 -1.19 23.53 -15.31
CA ALA A 648 -1.69 23.86 -16.65
C ALA A 648 -3.22 24.04 -16.68
N ALA A 649 -3.95 23.29 -15.84
CA ALA A 649 -5.39 23.49 -15.69
C ALA A 649 -5.70 24.84 -15.01
N ALA A 650 -4.90 25.25 -14.02
CA ALA A 650 -5.06 26.54 -13.35
C ALA A 650 -4.77 27.74 -14.28
N THR A 651 -3.71 27.68 -15.09
CA THR A 651 -3.43 28.71 -16.11
C THR A 651 -4.48 28.71 -17.23
N SER A 652 -5.10 27.57 -17.52
CA SER A 652 -6.28 27.46 -18.40
C SER A 652 -7.60 27.94 -17.75
N GLY A 653 -7.55 28.58 -16.59
CA GLY A 653 -8.72 29.14 -15.89
C GLY A 653 -9.59 28.12 -15.13
N HIS A 654 -9.19 26.85 -15.02
CA HIS A 654 -9.95 25.85 -14.26
C HIS A 654 -9.59 25.84 -12.77
N SER A 655 -10.59 26.06 -11.92
CA SER A 655 -10.42 26.01 -10.45
C SER A 655 -10.22 24.57 -9.96
N ILE A 656 -8.96 24.19 -9.70
CA ILE A 656 -8.55 22.88 -9.15
C ILE A 656 -9.47 22.44 -8.01
N VAL A 657 -9.68 23.30 -7.02
CA VAL A 657 -10.45 22.97 -5.80
C VAL A 657 -11.90 22.66 -6.13
N ARG A 658 -12.57 23.47 -6.96
CA ARG A 658 -13.96 23.23 -7.36
C ARG A 658 -14.09 21.93 -8.17
N THR A 659 -13.18 21.70 -9.11
CA THR A 659 -13.16 20.50 -9.95
C THR A 659 -12.98 19.23 -9.11
N LYS A 660 -11.96 19.19 -8.24
CA LYS A 660 -11.72 18.03 -7.36
C LYS A 660 -12.88 17.81 -6.36
N LEU A 661 -13.43 18.87 -5.78
CA LEU A 661 -14.55 18.79 -4.84
C LEU A 661 -15.82 18.23 -5.50
N ALA A 662 -16.13 18.67 -6.73
CA ALA A 662 -17.28 18.16 -7.49
C ALA A 662 -17.14 16.66 -7.82
N VAL A 663 -15.94 16.21 -8.22
CA VAL A 663 -15.68 14.77 -8.46
C VAL A 663 -15.83 13.97 -7.17
N PHE A 664 -15.29 14.46 -6.05
CA PHE A 664 -15.35 13.77 -4.78
C PHE A 664 -16.79 13.64 -4.28
N ALA A 665 -17.56 14.74 -4.27
CA ALA A 665 -18.97 14.75 -3.89
C ALA A 665 -19.81 13.82 -4.77
N LEU A 666 -19.64 13.88 -6.10
CA LEU A 666 -20.37 13.01 -7.04
C LEU A 666 -20.00 11.53 -6.89
N SER A 667 -18.76 11.22 -6.51
CA SER A 667 -18.37 9.84 -6.18
C SER A 667 -19.02 9.34 -4.89
N ALA A 668 -19.12 10.18 -3.85
CA ALA A 668 -19.75 9.83 -2.59
C ALA A 668 -21.27 9.68 -2.72
N LEU A 669 -21.93 10.51 -3.54
CA LEU A 669 -23.33 10.33 -3.93
C LEU A 669 -23.54 8.95 -4.60
N LEU A 670 -22.67 8.56 -5.53
CA LEU A 670 -22.79 7.30 -6.28
C LEU A 670 -22.47 6.06 -5.43
N ALA A 671 -21.47 6.15 -4.54
CA ALA A 671 -21.17 5.12 -3.55
C ALA A 671 -22.34 4.93 -2.56
N GLY A 672 -22.88 6.03 -2.03
CA GLY A 672 -24.05 6.00 -1.15
C GLY A 672 -25.28 5.40 -1.84
N PHE A 673 -25.51 5.72 -3.11
CA PHE A 673 -26.63 5.18 -3.90
C PHE A 673 -26.54 3.65 -4.04
N GLY A 674 -25.38 3.12 -4.43
CA GLY A 674 -25.16 1.67 -4.45
C GLY A 674 -25.25 1.03 -3.05
N GLY A 675 -24.82 1.76 -2.02
CA GLY A 675 -24.84 1.31 -0.63
C GLY A 675 -26.23 1.09 -0.05
N VAL A 676 -27.21 1.96 -0.35
CA VAL A 676 -28.60 1.77 0.09
C VAL A 676 -29.18 0.50 -0.54
N PHE A 677 -28.99 0.26 -1.84
CA PHE A 677 -29.46 -0.96 -2.49
C PHE A 677 -28.76 -2.23 -1.99
N PHE A 678 -27.47 -2.17 -1.69
CA PHE A 678 -26.75 -3.28 -1.04
C PHE A 678 -27.35 -3.64 0.33
N ALA A 679 -27.69 -2.63 1.15
CA ALA A 679 -28.36 -2.86 2.42
C ALA A 679 -29.82 -3.33 2.27
N THR A 680 -30.54 -2.92 1.23
CA THR A 680 -31.88 -3.45 0.89
C THR A 680 -31.86 -4.94 0.53
N PHE A 681 -30.76 -5.45 -0.04
CA PHE A 681 -30.60 -6.89 -0.28
C PHE A 681 -30.38 -7.66 1.05
N ILE A 682 -29.50 -7.15 1.92
CA ILE A 682 -29.22 -7.72 3.26
C ILE A 682 -30.45 -7.66 4.18
N GLY A 683 -31.31 -6.66 4.01
CA GLY A 683 -32.49 -6.42 4.84
C GLY A 683 -32.21 -5.63 6.12
N ASN A 684 -30.94 -5.45 6.51
CA ASN A 684 -30.53 -4.55 7.58
C ASN A 684 -29.19 -3.85 7.29
N VAL A 685 -28.88 -2.84 8.10
CA VAL A 685 -27.58 -2.15 8.11
C VAL A 685 -27.09 -1.91 9.52
N THR A 686 -25.80 -2.17 9.72
CA THR A 686 -25.05 -1.93 10.96
C THR A 686 -23.83 -1.04 10.67
N PRO A 687 -23.18 -0.46 11.70
CA PRO A 687 -21.89 0.23 11.55
C PRO A 687 -20.80 -0.60 10.86
N PHE A 688 -20.93 -1.92 10.83
CA PHE A 688 -19.95 -2.87 10.29
C PHE A 688 -20.34 -3.43 8.91
N THR A 689 -21.50 -3.07 8.35
CA THR A 689 -22.00 -3.58 7.06
C THR A 689 -21.06 -3.25 5.88
N ALA A 690 -20.36 -2.11 5.93
CA ALA A 690 -19.21 -1.85 5.08
C ALA A 690 -18.08 -1.23 5.90
N THR A 691 -17.17 -2.09 6.40
CA THR A 691 -15.99 -1.65 7.17
C THR A 691 -14.98 -0.94 6.27
N THR A 692 -14.13 -0.11 6.88
CA THR A 692 -13.03 0.58 6.18
C THR A 692 -12.08 -0.43 5.53
N GLN A 693 -11.86 -1.59 6.16
CA GLN A 693 -11.02 -2.67 5.64
C GLN A 693 -11.64 -3.38 4.43
N ALA A 694 -12.95 -3.64 4.44
CA ALA A 694 -13.66 -4.14 3.26
C ALA A 694 -13.55 -3.17 2.08
N GLY A 695 -13.58 -1.85 2.34
CA GLY A 695 -13.32 -0.81 1.34
C GLY A 695 -11.94 -0.88 0.68
N LEU A 696 -10.89 -1.33 1.40
CA LEU A 696 -9.55 -1.54 0.83
C LEU A 696 -9.50 -2.78 -0.06
N PHE A 697 -10.15 -3.87 0.36
CA PHE A 697 -10.32 -5.08 -0.44
C PHE A 697 -11.08 -4.77 -1.74
N TRP A 698 -12.25 -4.13 -1.66
CA TRP A 698 -13.04 -3.72 -2.82
C TRP A 698 -12.26 -2.83 -3.78
N LEU A 699 -11.45 -1.89 -3.27
CA LEU A 699 -10.57 -1.09 -4.12
C LEU A 699 -9.58 -1.97 -4.89
N ALA A 700 -8.92 -2.94 -4.24
CA ALA A 700 -8.03 -3.89 -4.91
C ALA A 700 -8.76 -4.69 -6.01
N VAL A 701 -10.02 -5.08 -5.80
CA VAL A 701 -10.84 -5.77 -6.82
C VAL A 701 -11.16 -4.85 -8.01
N VAL A 702 -11.58 -3.61 -7.76
CA VAL A 702 -11.87 -2.64 -8.83
C VAL A 702 -10.62 -2.27 -9.62
N ILE A 703 -9.46 -2.26 -8.96
CA ILE A 703 -8.16 -2.14 -9.61
C ILE A 703 -7.94 -3.35 -10.53
N LEU A 704 -8.01 -4.60 -10.02
CA LEU A 704 -7.79 -5.84 -10.80
C LEU A 704 -8.53 -5.82 -12.15
N VAL A 705 -9.80 -5.42 -12.15
CA VAL A 705 -10.64 -5.49 -13.34
C VAL A 705 -10.46 -4.26 -14.26
N GLY A 706 -10.11 -3.10 -13.70
CA GLY A 706 -9.64 -1.93 -14.45
C GLY A 706 -10.37 -0.63 -14.10
N ILE A 707 -9.84 0.13 -13.14
CA ILE A 707 -10.46 1.31 -12.50
C ILE A 707 -10.84 2.48 -13.45
N ARG A 708 -10.46 2.46 -14.73
CA ARG A 708 -10.77 3.54 -15.70
C ARG A 708 -12.03 3.32 -16.54
N ARG A 709 -12.73 2.18 -16.41
CA ARG A 709 -13.85 1.79 -17.31
C ARG A 709 -15.14 1.49 -16.53
N PRO A 710 -16.30 2.11 -16.86
CA PRO A 710 -17.57 1.84 -16.17
C PRO A 710 -17.96 0.36 -16.14
N GLY A 711 -17.82 -0.37 -17.25
CA GLY A 711 -18.13 -1.81 -17.30
C GLY A 711 -17.20 -2.69 -16.44
N ALA A 712 -16.01 -2.21 -16.07
CA ALA A 712 -15.11 -2.93 -15.18
C ALA A 712 -15.57 -2.85 -13.72
N ALA A 713 -16.24 -1.78 -13.30
CA ALA A 713 -16.87 -1.69 -11.97
C ALA A 713 -17.98 -2.75 -11.80
N VAL A 714 -18.82 -2.94 -12.83
CA VAL A 714 -19.88 -3.96 -12.81
C VAL A 714 -19.29 -5.36 -12.71
N MET A 715 -18.29 -5.67 -13.55
CA MET A 715 -17.59 -6.95 -13.53
C MET A 715 -16.85 -7.19 -12.21
N ALA A 716 -16.24 -6.17 -11.62
CA ALA A 716 -15.64 -6.23 -10.27
C ALA A 716 -16.70 -6.53 -9.20
N GLY A 717 -17.89 -5.91 -9.27
CA GLY A 717 -18.98 -6.17 -8.33
C GLY A 717 -19.50 -7.60 -8.41
N ILE A 718 -19.77 -8.09 -9.62
CA ILE A 718 -20.13 -9.50 -9.88
C ILE A 718 -19.03 -10.45 -9.37
N MET A 719 -17.76 -10.12 -9.59
CA MET A 719 -16.64 -10.96 -9.13
C MET A 719 -16.52 -11.00 -7.60
N VAL A 720 -16.77 -9.89 -6.88
CA VAL A 720 -16.87 -9.90 -5.41
C VAL A 720 -18.00 -10.81 -4.95
N ALA A 721 -19.21 -10.63 -5.50
CA ALA A 721 -20.38 -11.41 -5.11
C ALA A 721 -20.19 -12.92 -5.37
N ALA A 722 -19.78 -13.28 -6.59
CA ALA A 722 -19.59 -14.68 -6.97
C ALA A 722 -18.45 -15.37 -6.20
N SER A 723 -17.35 -14.66 -5.89
CA SER A 723 -16.16 -15.26 -5.30
C SER A 723 -16.38 -15.96 -3.97
N GLY A 724 -17.25 -15.41 -3.11
CA GLY A 724 -17.60 -16.04 -1.82
C GLY A 724 -18.32 -17.38 -1.95
N HIS A 725 -18.90 -17.67 -3.13
CA HIS A 725 -19.56 -18.95 -3.41
C HIS A 725 -18.74 -19.86 -4.34
N THR A 726 -18.13 -19.35 -5.42
CA THR A 726 -17.46 -20.19 -6.44
C THR A 726 -16.26 -20.98 -5.92
N PHE A 727 -15.73 -20.60 -4.77
CA PHE A 727 -14.77 -21.39 -4.01
C PHE A 727 -15.36 -21.92 -2.68
N GLY A 728 -16.41 -21.28 -2.15
CA GLY A 728 -16.97 -21.43 -0.80
C GLY A 728 -17.68 -22.75 -0.49
N THR A 729 -17.65 -23.69 -1.43
CA THR A 729 -18.47 -24.92 -1.45
C THR A 729 -17.69 -26.16 -1.87
N GLY A 730 -16.36 -26.04 -2.04
CA GLY A 730 -15.52 -27.09 -2.62
C GLY A 730 -15.73 -27.30 -4.12
N TRP A 731 -14.84 -28.07 -4.76
CA TRP A 731 -14.91 -28.47 -6.17
C TRP A 731 -15.42 -29.92 -6.29
N HIS A 732 -16.69 -30.13 -5.97
CA HIS A 732 -17.36 -31.44 -6.09
C HIS A 732 -17.66 -31.77 -7.56
N TRP A 733 -17.53 -33.02 -7.98
CA TRP A 733 -17.79 -33.40 -9.38
C TRP A 733 -19.26 -33.23 -9.80
N ASP A 734 -20.19 -33.24 -8.84
CA ASP A 734 -21.61 -32.91 -9.02
C ASP A 734 -21.82 -31.49 -9.57
N TRP A 735 -20.81 -30.60 -9.45
CA TRP A 735 -20.79 -29.28 -10.08
C TRP A 735 -20.76 -29.31 -11.62
N MET A 736 -20.53 -30.48 -12.23
CA MET A 736 -20.69 -30.66 -13.66
C MET A 736 -22.13 -31.01 -14.09
N GLU A 737 -23.01 -31.42 -13.18
CA GLU A 737 -24.46 -31.49 -13.47
C GLU A 737 -25.13 -30.11 -13.31
N SER A 738 -24.70 -29.31 -12.32
CA SER A 738 -25.13 -27.92 -12.15
C SER A 738 -24.42 -26.98 -13.13
N TRP A 739 -24.86 -27.05 -14.39
CA TRP A 739 -24.39 -26.28 -15.57
C TRP A 739 -24.05 -24.81 -15.33
N HIS A 740 -24.64 -24.14 -14.33
CA HIS A 740 -24.30 -22.79 -13.89
C HIS A 740 -22.81 -22.59 -13.53
N VAL A 741 -22.17 -23.57 -12.87
CA VAL A 741 -20.74 -23.49 -12.50
C VAL A 741 -19.88 -23.56 -13.74
N VAL A 742 -20.16 -24.54 -14.60
CA VAL A 742 -19.58 -24.66 -15.94
C VAL A 742 -19.82 -23.37 -16.73
N LEU A 743 -20.95 -22.70 -16.54
CA LEU A 743 -21.27 -21.42 -17.17
C LEU A 743 -20.43 -20.25 -16.63
N VAL A 744 -20.22 -20.13 -15.32
CA VAL A 744 -19.35 -19.09 -14.74
C VAL A 744 -17.90 -19.29 -15.18
N ALA A 745 -17.40 -20.53 -15.12
CA ALA A 745 -16.11 -20.89 -15.70
C ALA A 745 -16.07 -20.60 -17.22
N SER A 746 -17.17 -20.81 -17.93
CA SER A 746 -17.32 -20.44 -19.35
C SER A 746 -17.50 -18.94 -19.59
N VAL A 747 -17.87 -18.11 -18.61
CA VAL A 747 -17.90 -16.65 -18.74
C VAL A 747 -16.49 -16.09 -18.60
N PHE A 748 -15.70 -16.56 -17.63
CA PHE A 748 -14.27 -16.23 -17.55
C PHE A 748 -13.51 -16.81 -18.77
N GLY A 749 -13.79 -18.06 -19.12
CA GLY A 749 -13.25 -18.75 -20.29
C GLY A 749 -13.63 -18.07 -21.61
N ALA A 750 -14.89 -17.64 -21.78
CA ALA A 750 -15.33 -16.89 -22.95
C ALA A 750 -14.77 -15.46 -22.96
N ALA A 751 -14.59 -14.78 -21.83
CA ALA A 751 -13.92 -13.49 -21.80
C ALA A 751 -12.45 -13.60 -22.26
N ALA A 752 -11.74 -14.64 -21.81
CA ALA A 752 -10.38 -14.96 -22.25
C ALA A 752 -10.33 -15.41 -23.73
N LEU A 753 -11.24 -16.29 -24.16
CA LEU A 753 -11.32 -16.78 -25.54
C LEU A 753 -11.76 -15.68 -26.50
N PHE A 754 -12.71 -14.82 -26.12
CA PHE A 754 -13.19 -13.70 -26.93
C PHE A 754 -12.13 -12.60 -27.04
N THR A 755 -11.30 -12.38 -26.01
CA THR A 755 -10.13 -11.51 -26.13
C THR A 755 -9.03 -12.11 -27.01
N ALA A 756 -8.81 -13.43 -26.97
CA ALA A 756 -7.95 -14.13 -27.93
C ALA A 756 -8.50 -14.11 -29.38
N ILE A 757 -9.82 -14.17 -29.57
CA ILE A 757 -10.49 -14.05 -30.88
C ILE A 757 -10.46 -12.61 -31.38
N ARG A 758 -10.58 -11.60 -30.50
CA ARG A 758 -10.39 -10.18 -30.82
C ARG A 758 -8.99 -9.89 -31.40
N ASP A 759 -7.98 -10.68 -31.00
CA ASP A 759 -6.61 -10.61 -31.50
C ASP A 759 -6.33 -11.52 -32.72
N ARG A 760 -7.31 -12.28 -33.26
CA ARG A 760 -7.11 -13.14 -34.45
C ARG A 760 -6.91 -12.34 -35.74
N GLN A 761 -5.67 -11.89 -35.97
CA GLN A 761 -5.06 -11.88 -37.30
C GLN A 761 -3.60 -12.35 -37.21
N VAL A 762 -3.30 -13.47 -37.88
CA VAL A 762 -1.99 -14.12 -38.09
C VAL A 762 -1.46 -15.03 -36.95
N GLY A 763 -1.48 -16.36 -37.20
CA GLY A 763 -0.19 -17.06 -37.38
C GLY A 763 0.45 -17.94 -36.28
N LEU A 764 -0.31 -18.71 -35.49
CA LEU A 764 0.17 -19.89 -34.70
C LEU A 764 1.20 -19.63 -33.56
N PRO A 765 1.40 -20.59 -32.62
CA PRO A 765 0.42 -21.51 -32.06
C PRO A 765 0.11 -21.26 -30.57
N PHE A 766 1.00 -20.62 -29.79
CA PHE A 766 0.85 -20.43 -28.34
C PHE A 766 1.22 -18.99 -27.91
N SER A 767 0.27 -18.29 -27.29
CA SER A 767 0.45 -16.97 -26.67
C SER A 767 0.30 -17.07 -25.14
N PRO A 768 0.75 -16.08 -24.33
CA PRO A 768 0.59 -16.11 -22.87
C PRO A 768 -0.84 -16.36 -22.36
N PRO A 769 -1.94 -15.79 -22.92
CA PRO A 769 -3.29 -16.16 -22.51
C PRO A 769 -3.72 -17.55 -23.01
N ILE A 770 -3.17 -18.06 -24.13
CA ILE A 770 -3.35 -19.47 -24.50
C ILE A 770 -2.60 -20.36 -23.51
N LEU A 771 -1.43 -19.97 -23.00
CA LEU A 771 -0.74 -20.65 -21.90
C LEU A 771 -1.49 -20.55 -20.57
N GLY A 772 -2.25 -19.46 -20.31
CA GLY A 772 -3.16 -19.38 -19.17
C GLY A 772 -4.38 -20.31 -19.31
N VAL A 773 -5.02 -20.30 -20.47
CA VAL A 773 -6.13 -21.22 -20.79
C VAL A 773 -5.66 -22.67 -20.83
N LEU A 774 -4.44 -22.95 -21.32
CA LEU A 774 -3.82 -24.28 -21.28
C LEU A 774 -3.26 -24.62 -19.91
N ALA A 775 -2.92 -23.67 -19.03
CA ALA A 775 -2.61 -23.95 -17.64
C ALA A 775 -3.88 -24.34 -16.88
N VAL A 776 -5.01 -23.66 -17.13
CA VAL A 776 -6.32 -24.06 -16.58
C VAL A 776 -6.79 -25.39 -17.17
N LEU A 777 -6.71 -25.60 -18.49
CA LEU A 777 -7.09 -26.86 -19.12
C LEU A 777 -6.11 -28.00 -18.78
N ALA A 778 -4.81 -27.74 -18.64
CA ALA A 778 -3.85 -28.74 -18.17
C ALA A 778 -3.97 -28.97 -16.66
N PHE A 779 -4.44 -28.02 -15.86
CA PHE A 779 -4.81 -28.24 -14.46
C PHE A 779 -6.07 -29.10 -14.36
N ILE A 780 -7.09 -28.85 -15.20
CA ILE A 780 -8.27 -29.71 -15.34
C ILE A 780 -7.88 -31.12 -15.83
N CYS A 781 -6.98 -31.24 -16.82
CA CYS A 781 -6.46 -32.53 -17.27
C CYS A 781 -5.53 -33.20 -16.26
N LEU A 782 -4.74 -32.45 -15.48
CA LEU A 782 -3.93 -32.97 -14.39
C LEU A 782 -4.83 -33.47 -13.26
N ALA A 783 -5.86 -32.73 -12.84
CA ALA A 783 -6.87 -33.22 -11.91
C ALA A 783 -7.54 -34.51 -12.42
N ARG A 784 -7.79 -34.60 -13.73
CA ARG A 784 -8.32 -35.80 -14.41
C ARG A 784 -7.30 -36.95 -14.61
N VAL A 785 -6.01 -36.71 -14.37
CA VAL A 785 -4.95 -37.74 -14.30
C VAL A 785 -4.68 -38.13 -12.84
N TYR A 786 -4.75 -37.17 -11.92
CA TYR A 786 -4.67 -37.36 -10.47
C TYR A 786 -5.92 -38.03 -9.89
N SER A 787 -7.02 -38.18 -10.63
CA SER A 787 -8.16 -39.01 -10.23
C SER A 787 -7.86 -40.52 -10.14
N TRP A 788 -6.61 -40.94 -10.38
CA TRP A 788 -6.07 -42.25 -9.99
C TRP A 788 -5.57 -42.31 -8.54
N TYR A 789 -5.44 -41.18 -7.85
CA TYR A 789 -5.18 -41.09 -6.43
C TYR A 789 -6.45 -40.65 -5.69
N PRO A 790 -6.95 -41.41 -4.70
CA PRO A 790 -8.03 -40.97 -3.83
C PRO A 790 -7.49 -39.91 -2.87
N ILE A 791 -7.65 -38.64 -3.23
CA ILE A 791 -7.60 -37.51 -2.29
C ILE A 791 -9.02 -37.32 -1.77
N ASP A 792 -9.16 -37.27 -0.45
CA ASP A 792 -10.46 -37.16 0.21
C ASP A 792 -10.86 -35.68 0.32
N TRP A 793 -11.84 -35.25 -0.48
CA TRP A 793 -12.23 -33.84 -0.61
C TRP A 793 -13.26 -33.39 0.43
N ASP A 794 -13.83 -34.32 1.21
CA ASP A 794 -14.83 -34.04 2.24
C ASP A 794 -14.26 -33.28 3.45
N GLY A 795 -12.93 -33.18 3.56
CA GLY A 795 -12.22 -32.46 4.62
C GLY A 795 -11.92 -30.97 4.36
N PHE A 796 -12.34 -30.40 3.22
CA PHE A 796 -12.18 -28.96 2.96
C PHE A 796 -13.19 -28.15 3.78
N ASP A 797 -12.72 -27.19 4.59
CA ASP A 797 -13.61 -26.32 5.37
C ASP A 797 -13.97 -25.08 4.53
N GLN A 798 -15.09 -25.21 3.82
CA GLN A 798 -15.19 -24.73 2.42
C GLN A 798 -15.16 -23.20 2.27
N TYR A 799 -15.55 -22.43 3.29
CA TYR A 799 -15.77 -20.97 3.18
C TYR A 799 -14.54 -20.08 3.41
N ASP A 800 -13.56 -20.52 4.20
CA ASP A 800 -12.43 -19.66 4.60
C ASP A 800 -11.28 -19.70 3.59
N GLU A 801 -10.87 -20.89 3.15
CA GLU A 801 -9.90 -21.10 2.07
C GLU A 801 -10.34 -20.40 0.77
N ALA A 802 -11.65 -20.44 0.51
CA ALA A 802 -12.31 -19.76 -0.60
C ALA A 802 -12.05 -18.24 -0.63
N ARG A 803 -12.23 -17.59 0.53
CA ARG A 803 -11.94 -16.18 0.73
C ARG A 803 -10.44 -15.89 0.60
N ASN A 804 -9.59 -16.82 1.05
CA ASN A 804 -8.14 -16.69 1.04
C ASN A 804 -7.57 -16.79 -0.40
N ILE A 805 -7.95 -17.80 -1.20
CA ILE A 805 -7.62 -17.89 -2.64
C ILE A 805 -8.05 -16.62 -3.38
N THR A 806 -9.29 -16.20 -3.15
CA THR A 806 -9.91 -15.01 -3.72
C THR A 806 -9.08 -13.74 -3.44
N ALA A 807 -8.79 -13.46 -2.17
CA ALA A 807 -8.03 -12.29 -1.75
C ALA A 807 -6.58 -12.31 -2.25
N PHE A 808 -5.94 -13.48 -2.31
CA PHE A 808 -4.61 -13.64 -2.89
C PHE A 808 -4.61 -13.28 -4.39
N MET A 809 -5.53 -13.83 -5.19
CA MET A 809 -5.62 -13.51 -6.62
C MET A 809 -5.93 -12.02 -6.89
N PHE A 810 -6.81 -11.42 -6.08
CA PHE A 810 -7.11 -9.99 -6.18
C PHE A 810 -5.88 -9.11 -5.91
N GLY A 811 -5.16 -9.35 -4.81
CA GLY A 811 -3.98 -8.56 -4.48
C GLY A 811 -2.81 -8.79 -5.45
N LEU A 812 -2.61 -10.02 -5.96
CA LEU A 812 -1.65 -10.32 -7.02
C LEU A 812 -1.86 -9.44 -8.26
N GLY A 813 -3.07 -9.47 -8.81
CA GLY A 813 -3.35 -8.72 -10.03
C GLY A 813 -3.44 -7.21 -9.80
N ALA A 814 -3.85 -6.75 -8.60
CA ALA A 814 -3.76 -5.33 -8.22
C ALA A 814 -2.30 -4.82 -8.22
N MET A 815 -1.34 -5.60 -7.73
CA MET A 815 0.10 -5.28 -7.84
C MET A 815 0.56 -5.19 -9.29
N GLN A 816 0.12 -6.11 -10.15
CA GLN A 816 0.49 -6.10 -11.57
C GLN A 816 -0.14 -4.89 -12.31
N LEU A 817 -1.36 -4.49 -11.93
CA LEU A 817 -2.09 -3.36 -12.53
C LEU A 817 -1.59 -1.99 -12.11
N ALA A 818 -0.90 -1.88 -10.98
CA ALA A 818 -0.18 -0.65 -10.62
C ALA A 818 0.91 -0.29 -11.65
N ARG A 819 1.30 -1.23 -12.53
CA ARG A 819 2.18 -0.95 -13.69
C ARG A 819 1.42 -0.39 -14.89
N GLU A 820 0.16 -0.81 -15.10
CA GLU A 820 -0.70 -0.35 -16.19
C GLU A 820 -2.16 -0.16 -15.72
N PRO A 821 -2.56 1.05 -15.29
CA PRO A 821 -3.87 1.35 -14.69
C PRO A 821 -5.10 1.22 -15.62
N ASP A 822 -4.93 0.75 -16.86
CA ASP A 822 -6.01 0.50 -17.83
C ASP A 822 -6.53 -0.96 -17.83
N GLY A 823 -5.90 -1.83 -17.05
CA GLY A 823 -6.33 -3.21 -16.79
C GLY A 823 -5.39 -4.28 -17.38
N ILE A 824 -5.43 -5.51 -16.85
CA ILE A 824 -4.76 -6.68 -17.47
C ILE A 824 -5.19 -6.86 -18.94
N LEU A 825 -6.46 -6.54 -19.24
CA LEU A 825 -7.06 -6.55 -20.57
C LEU A 825 -6.59 -5.40 -21.49
N ALA A 826 -5.86 -4.42 -20.96
CA ALA A 826 -5.17 -3.38 -21.74
C ALA A 826 -3.69 -3.72 -21.93
N PHE A 827 -3.01 -4.12 -20.84
CA PHE A 827 -1.62 -4.59 -20.83
C PHE A 827 -1.35 -5.67 -21.88
N THR A 828 -2.22 -6.69 -21.93
CA THR A 828 -2.11 -7.77 -22.92
C THR A 828 -2.23 -7.27 -24.36
N ALA A 829 -3.15 -6.35 -24.65
CA ALA A 829 -3.29 -5.74 -25.97
C ALA A 829 -2.12 -4.80 -26.33
N ALA A 830 -1.55 -4.08 -25.36
CA ALA A 830 -0.40 -3.22 -25.54
C ALA A 830 0.88 -4.02 -25.84
N GLN A 831 1.17 -5.06 -25.04
CA GLN A 831 2.28 -5.98 -25.32
C GLN A 831 2.11 -6.70 -26.65
N ASN A 832 0.89 -7.09 -27.01
CA ASN A 832 0.61 -7.70 -28.32
C ASN A 832 0.80 -6.70 -29.48
N ARG A 833 0.54 -5.39 -29.31
CA ARG A 833 0.99 -4.37 -30.29
C ARG A 833 2.51 -4.31 -30.38
N VAL A 834 3.25 -4.13 -29.28
CA VAL A 834 4.73 -4.05 -29.33
C VAL A 834 5.33 -5.28 -30.03
N ARG A 835 4.81 -6.47 -29.74
CA ARG A 835 5.19 -7.71 -30.45
C ARG A 835 4.78 -7.70 -31.92
N ARG A 836 3.53 -7.35 -32.24
CA ARG A 836 2.99 -7.29 -33.62
C ARG A 836 3.71 -6.26 -34.49
N ASP A 837 4.10 -5.12 -33.93
CA ASP A 837 4.74 -4.03 -34.65
C ASP A 837 6.26 -4.23 -34.74
N ALA A 838 6.87 -5.00 -33.84
CA ALA A 838 8.19 -5.60 -34.04
C ALA A 838 8.14 -6.72 -35.11
N TRP A 839 7.08 -7.54 -35.15
CA TRP A 839 6.91 -8.60 -36.15
C TRP A 839 6.58 -8.05 -37.54
N ARG A 840 5.80 -6.96 -37.62
CA ARG A 840 5.55 -6.20 -38.86
C ARG A 840 6.81 -5.51 -39.36
N ARG A 841 7.59 -4.84 -38.51
CA ARG A 841 8.90 -4.28 -38.92
C ARG A 841 9.85 -5.37 -39.40
N ARG A 842 9.85 -6.55 -38.76
CA ARG A 842 10.59 -7.73 -39.25
C ARG A 842 10.07 -8.23 -40.60
N LEU A 843 8.76 -8.37 -40.80
CA LEU A 843 8.17 -8.76 -42.09
C LEU A 843 8.48 -7.75 -43.20
N ALA A 844 8.34 -6.45 -42.92
CA ALA A 844 8.65 -5.36 -43.85
C ALA A 844 10.12 -5.43 -44.30
N ALA A 845 11.05 -5.54 -43.34
CA ALA A 845 12.47 -5.76 -43.62
C ALA A 845 12.72 -7.08 -44.39
N TRP A 846 11.95 -8.14 -44.14
CA TRP A 846 12.06 -9.42 -44.85
C TRP A 846 11.44 -9.41 -46.26
N ARG A 847 10.71 -8.35 -46.62
CA ARG A 847 10.09 -8.15 -47.94
C ARG A 847 10.71 -7.01 -48.75
N GLY A 848 11.60 -6.21 -48.14
CA GLY A 848 12.09 -4.96 -48.72
C GLY A 848 11.08 -3.80 -48.67
N GLU A 849 9.91 -3.99 -48.04
CA GLU A 849 8.80 -3.02 -47.97
C GLU A 849 9.04 -1.99 -46.84
N VAL A 850 10.08 -1.16 -46.94
CA VAL A 850 10.31 -0.04 -46.00
C VAL A 850 9.44 1.17 -46.39
N GLU A 851 8.14 1.05 -46.15
CA GLU A 851 7.17 2.12 -46.43
C GLU A 851 7.21 3.21 -45.33
N ILE A 852 7.54 4.44 -45.72
CA ILE A 852 7.70 5.58 -44.79
C ILE A 852 6.32 6.17 -44.45
N ALA A 853 5.75 5.72 -43.32
CA ALA A 853 4.57 6.32 -42.70
C ALA A 853 4.74 6.39 -41.17
N SER A 854 4.49 7.52 -40.48
CA SER A 854 3.99 8.81 -40.98
C SER A 854 4.44 10.01 -40.13
N SER A 855 4.87 11.08 -40.81
CA SER A 855 5.15 12.42 -40.23
C SER A 855 4.57 13.57 -41.09
N SER A 856 3.89 13.24 -42.18
CA SER A 856 3.44 14.14 -43.27
C SER A 856 2.24 15.03 -42.94
N ARG A 857 2.26 15.71 -41.79
CA ARG A 857 1.32 16.81 -41.44
C ARG A 857 1.95 18.01 -40.73
N ILE A 858 3.29 18.07 -40.64
CA ILE A 858 4.03 19.23 -40.09
C ILE A 858 5.15 19.69 -41.05
N ALA A 859 5.59 18.83 -41.98
CA ALA A 859 6.67 19.11 -42.92
C ALA A 859 6.21 19.89 -44.18
N GLU A 860 5.69 21.11 -44.01
CA GLU A 860 5.27 21.99 -45.11
C GLU A 860 5.85 23.40 -44.95
N SER A 861 7.18 23.49 -44.77
CA SER A 861 7.94 24.77 -44.74
C SER A 861 9.47 24.66 -44.88
N VAL A 862 10.08 23.47 -44.75
CA VAL A 862 11.55 23.29 -44.77
C VAL A 862 12.02 22.78 -46.14
N PRO A 863 13.03 23.40 -46.80
CA PRO A 863 13.63 22.88 -48.04
C PRO A 863 14.26 21.49 -47.85
N ALA A 864 14.18 20.64 -48.88
CA ALA A 864 14.69 19.28 -48.80
C ALA A 864 16.22 19.22 -48.93
N ALA A 865 16.89 18.67 -47.92
CA ALA A 865 18.27 18.18 -48.06
C ALA A 865 18.31 16.94 -48.99
N PRO A 866 19.41 16.72 -49.73
CA PRO A 866 19.50 15.61 -50.69
C PRO A 866 19.51 14.23 -50.01
N ALA A 867 19.01 13.22 -50.72
CA ALA A 867 18.86 11.87 -50.19
C ALA A 867 20.20 11.12 -50.11
N ALA A 868 20.49 10.52 -48.95
CA ALA A 868 21.63 9.62 -48.78
C ALA A 868 21.33 8.25 -49.41
N SER A 869 21.92 7.95 -50.56
CA SER A 869 21.79 6.66 -51.24
C SER A 869 23.09 6.18 -51.90
N GLU A 870 24.15 6.05 -51.10
CA GLU A 870 25.33 5.24 -51.43
C GLU A 870 26.07 4.85 -50.14
N THR A 871 26.89 3.79 -50.17
CA THR A 871 27.76 3.38 -49.06
C THR A 871 29.22 3.62 -49.40
N PRO A 872 29.87 4.60 -48.75
CA PRO A 872 31.32 4.70 -48.66
C PRO A 872 31.79 4.35 -47.22
N ALA A 873 32.85 3.58 -47.00
CA ALA A 873 34.24 3.89 -47.36
C ALA A 873 34.85 5.11 -46.62
N VAL A 874 34.07 5.86 -45.82
CA VAL A 874 34.53 7.07 -45.09
C VAL A 874 35.09 6.76 -43.69
N ALA A 875 35.01 5.50 -43.24
CA ALA A 875 35.52 5.07 -41.93
C ALA A 875 37.06 5.20 -41.77
N GLU A 876 37.78 5.52 -42.86
CA GLU A 876 39.22 5.80 -42.85
C GLU A 876 39.55 7.26 -43.26
N GLU A 877 38.54 8.12 -43.54
CA GLU A 877 38.75 9.52 -43.97
C GLU A 877 38.23 10.58 -42.98
N MET A 878 37.39 10.24 -41.99
CA MET A 878 37.09 11.14 -40.86
C MET A 878 38.20 11.15 -39.78
N GLY A 879 39.46 11.25 -40.21
CA GLY A 879 40.63 11.13 -39.33
C GLY A 879 41.10 12.43 -38.66
N ASP A 880 40.77 13.59 -39.24
CA ASP A 880 41.61 14.81 -39.10
C ASP A 880 40.82 16.12 -38.87
N GLN A 881 39.71 16.06 -38.13
CA GLN A 881 39.02 17.25 -37.59
C GLN A 881 38.83 17.16 -36.07
N TYR A 882 39.94 16.96 -35.35
CA TYR A 882 40.01 17.23 -33.92
C TYR A 882 40.25 18.72 -33.68
N ILE A 883 39.23 19.42 -33.18
CA ILE A 883 39.36 20.78 -32.64
C ILE A 883 39.79 20.65 -31.18
N GLY A 884 41.10 20.55 -30.96
CA GLY A 884 41.76 20.41 -29.66
C GLY A 884 43.08 19.64 -29.79
N ASP A 885 44.11 20.03 -29.03
CA ASP A 885 45.42 19.37 -29.03
C ASP A 885 45.39 18.00 -28.31
N HIS A 886 44.25 17.65 -27.68
CA HIS A 886 44.11 16.54 -26.76
C HIS A 886 42.88 15.66 -27.08
N PRO A 887 42.96 14.33 -26.86
CA PRO A 887 41.83 13.43 -27.14
C PRO A 887 40.62 13.70 -26.23
N PRO A 888 39.39 13.40 -26.70
CA PRO A 888 38.16 13.74 -26.00
C PRO A 888 37.95 12.84 -24.78
N ALA A 889 37.82 13.45 -23.61
CA ALA A 889 37.43 12.73 -22.39
C ALA A 889 35.95 12.32 -22.45
N LEU A 890 35.10 13.17 -23.04
CA LEU A 890 33.67 12.95 -23.22
C LEU A 890 33.28 13.27 -24.68
N GLU A 891 32.47 12.40 -25.27
CA GLU A 891 31.82 12.65 -26.55
C GLU A 891 30.31 12.44 -26.42
N LEU A 892 29.53 13.28 -27.09
CA LEU A 892 28.14 13.06 -27.44
C LEU A 892 28.08 12.97 -28.97
N VAL A 893 27.46 11.91 -29.51
CA VAL A 893 27.34 11.67 -30.95
C VAL A 893 25.88 11.40 -31.31
N GLY A 894 25.29 12.27 -32.14
CA GLY A 894 23.89 12.21 -32.59
C GLY A 894 22.85 12.18 -31.46
N VAL A 895 23.16 12.76 -30.30
CA VAL A 895 22.42 12.53 -29.06
C VAL A 895 21.04 13.20 -29.09
N ARG A 896 20.00 12.39 -28.87
CA ARG A 896 18.60 12.81 -28.74
C ARG A 896 18.08 12.52 -27.34
N ALA A 897 17.19 13.36 -26.83
CA ALA A 897 16.59 13.20 -25.50
C ALA A 897 15.19 13.79 -25.43
N SER A 898 14.35 13.27 -24.54
CA SER A 898 12.93 13.65 -24.48
C SER A 898 12.36 13.58 -23.06
N TYR A 899 11.56 14.59 -22.70
CA TYR A 899 10.75 14.60 -21.49
C TYR A 899 9.34 14.10 -21.81
N GLY A 900 9.14 12.79 -21.66
CA GLY A 900 7.87 12.12 -21.99
C GLY A 900 7.64 12.08 -23.50
N LEU A 901 6.76 12.95 -24.02
CA LEU A 901 6.45 13.06 -25.45
C LEU A 901 7.11 14.27 -26.13
N VAL A 902 7.80 15.13 -25.38
CA VAL A 902 8.49 16.32 -25.92
C VAL A 902 9.97 15.98 -26.09
N GLU A 903 10.45 15.91 -27.33
CA GLU A 903 11.90 15.88 -27.63
C GLU A 903 12.50 17.26 -27.31
N ALA A 904 13.68 17.27 -26.69
CA ALA A 904 14.34 18.47 -26.16
C ALA A 904 15.83 18.58 -26.57
N LEU A 905 16.40 17.49 -27.11
CA LEU A 905 17.65 17.48 -27.87
C LEU A 905 17.38 16.67 -29.13
N HIS A 906 17.73 17.20 -30.30
CA HIS A 906 17.29 16.70 -31.61
C HIS A 906 18.45 16.11 -32.45
N GLY A 907 19.49 15.62 -31.78
CA GLY A 907 20.74 15.17 -32.40
C GLY A 907 21.80 16.23 -32.20
N ILE A 908 22.48 16.16 -31.04
CA ILE A 908 23.64 16.99 -30.73
C ILE A 908 24.92 16.17 -30.79
N ASP A 909 25.96 16.82 -31.31
CA ASP A 909 27.31 16.27 -31.47
C ASP A 909 28.28 17.24 -30.76
N LEU A 910 28.99 16.76 -29.74
CA LEU A 910 29.80 17.60 -28.84
C LEU A 910 30.96 16.80 -28.25
N SER A 911 32.18 17.35 -28.36
CA SER A 911 33.42 16.81 -27.79
C SER A 911 33.90 17.68 -26.63
N VAL A 912 34.48 17.07 -25.59
CA VAL A 912 35.12 17.78 -24.47
C VAL A 912 36.54 17.21 -24.27
N PRO A 913 37.60 17.91 -24.72
CA PRO A 913 38.99 17.44 -24.62
C PRO A 913 39.52 17.32 -23.18
N ARG A 914 40.47 16.41 -22.96
CA ARG A 914 41.20 16.27 -21.69
C ARG A 914 42.03 17.52 -21.41
N GLY A 915 41.76 18.23 -20.31
CA GLY A 915 42.51 19.44 -19.91
C GLY A 915 42.08 20.75 -20.57
N GLU A 916 40.91 20.79 -21.22
CA GLU A 916 40.33 22.00 -21.81
C GLU A 916 38.98 22.37 -21.15
N ILE A 917 38.58 23.63 -21.31
CA ILE A 917 37.25 24.15 -20.93
C ILE A 917 36.43 24.39 -22.21
N THR A 918 35.44 23.53 -22.45
CA THR A 918 34.42 23.69 -23.49
C THR A 918 33.20 24.40 -22.91
N ALA A 919 32.88 25.59 -23.44
CA ALA A 919 31.74 26.39 -23.01
C ALA A 919 30.47 26.09 -23.83
N LEU A 920 29.36 25.71 -23.19
CA LEU A 920 28.06 25.54 -23.86
C LEU A 920 27.14 26.72 -23.57
N LEU A 921 26.89 27.55 -24.58
CA LEU A 921 26.19 28.82 -24.48
C LEU A 921 24.87 28.80 -25.26
N GLY A 922 23.90 29.61 -24.84
CA GLY A 922 22.61 29.74 -25.53
C GLY A 922 21.44 30.16 -24.62
N PRO A 923 20.29 30.51 -25.23
CA PRO A 923 19.15 31.06 -24.50
C PRO A 923 18.45 30.04 -23.59
N ASN A 924 17.62 30.55 -22.67
CA ASN A 924 16.93 29.71 -21.70
C ASN A 924 15.87 28.82 -22.35
N GLY A 925 15.92 27.52 -22.04
CA GLY A 925 15.12 26.49 -22.71
C GLY A 925 15.75 25.90 -23.98
N ALA A 926 16.92 26.38 -24.43
CA ALA A 926 17.59 25.88 -25.65
C ALA A 926 18.09 24.44 -25.59
N GLY A 927 18.09 23.80 -24.41
CA GLY A 927 18.59 22.43 -24.20
C GLY A 927 19.79 22.33 -23.27
N LYS A 928 20.47 23.45 -22.91
CA LYS A 928 21.64 23.55 -22.03
C LYS A 928 21.71 22.49 -20.91
N SER A 929 20.88 22.61 -19.88
CA SER A 929 20.86 21.68 -18.73
C SER A 929 20.29 20.29 -19.07
N THR A 930 19.62 20.14 -20.22
CA THR A 930 19.23 18.82 -20.75
C THR A 930 20.47 18.07 -21.26
N THR A 931 21.40 18.75 -21.95
CA THR A 931 22.71 18.20 -22.31
C THR A 931 23.47 17.77 -21.05
N CYS A 932 23.54 18.62 -20.02
CA CYS A 932 24.12 18.30 -18.72
C CYS A 932 23.49 17.03 -18.09
N ALA A 933 22.16 16.95 -18.09
CA ALA A 933 21.42 15.81 -17.53
C ALA A 933 21.65 14.51 -18.33
N VAL A 934 21.83 14.58 -19.65
CA VAL A 934 22.07 13.43 -20.52
C VAL A 934 23.52 12.95 -20.45
N ALA A 935 24.49 13.87 -20.49
CA ALA A 935 25.92 13.58 -20.32
C ALA A 935 26.24 13.00 -18.94
N SER A 936 25.61 13.51 -17.87
CA SER A 936 25.72 12.96 -16.51
C SER A 936 24.90 11.70 -16.26
N GLY A 937 24.01 11.30 -17.18
CA GLY A 937 23.19 10.09 -17.05
C GLY A 937 22.09 10.18 -15.98
N LEU A 938 21.57 11.39 -15.74
CA LEU A 938 20.31 11.64 -15.02
C LEU A 938 19.11 11.43 -15.95
N LEU A 939 19.16 12.04 -17.15
CA LEU A 939 18.25 11.76 -18.25
C LEU A 939 18.86 10.68 -19.15
N ALA A 940 18.02 9.79 -19.67
CA ALA A 940 18.46 8.81 -20.66
C ALA A 940 18.34 9.40 -22.07
N ALA A 941 19.38 9.24 -22.89
CA ALA A 941 19.28 9.48 -24.32
C ALA A 941 18.22 8.55 -24.93
N THR A 942 17.44 9.05 -25.90
CA THR A 942 16.50 8.26 -26.69
C THR A 942 17.17 7.64 -27.91
N HIS A 943 18.12 8.36 -28.51
CA HIS A 943 19.03 7.91 -29.58
C HIS A 943 20.39 8.61 -29.45
N GLY A 944 21.37 8.18 -30.25
CA GLY A 944 22.76 8.63 -30.17
C GLY A 944 23.59 7.84 -29.16
N ILE A 945 24.89 8.17 -29.10
CA ILE A 945 25.89 7.50 -28.26
C ILE A 945 26.60 8.57 -27.41
N ILE A 946 26.95 8.20 -26.18
CA ILE A 946 27.77 9.01 -25.27
C ILE A 946 29.00 8.18 -24.94
N ARG A 947 30.19 8.64 -25.33
CA ARG A 947 31.47 7.98 -25.01
C ARG A 947 32.18 8.70 -23.88
N PHE A 948 32.95 7.95 -23.10
CA PHE A 948 33.91 8.47 -22.12
C PHE A 948 35.20 7.66 -22.27
N ASP A 949 36.31 8.32 -22.58
CA ASP A 949 37.56 7.71 -23.06
C ASP A 949 37.33 6.62 -24.12
N GLY A 950 36.46 6.91 -25.10
CA GLY A 950 36.08 5.97 -26.16
C GLY A 950 35.14 4.82 -25.74
N GLU A 951 34.94 4.54 -24.45
CA GLU A 951 33.94 3.56 -24.00
C GLU A 951 32.51 4.13 -24.08
N ASP A 952 31.57 3.36 -24.65
CA ASP A 952 30.14 3.69 -24.61
C ASP A 952 29.58 3.64 -23.17
N ILE A 953 29.21 4.81 -22.65
CA ILE A 953 28.59 4.99 -21.33
C ILE A 953 27.09 5.32 -21.41
N THR A 954 26.48 5.28 -22.60
CA THR A 954 25.06 5.65 -22.85
C THR A 954 24.12 4.89 -21.92
N ALA A 955 24.32 3.59 -21.76
CA ALA A 955 23.51 2.73 -20.88
C ALA A 955 23.85 2.83 -19.37
N LEU A 956 24.92 3.54 -18.99
CA LEU A 956 25.30 3.72 -17.59
C LEU A 956 24.48 4.84 -16.93
N ARG A 957 23.91 4.54 -15.75
CA ARG A 957 23.27 5.53 -14.87
C ARG A 957 24.29 6.47 -14.23
N SER A 958 23.86 7.66 -13.84
CA SER A 958 24.64 8.68 -13.12
C SER A 958 25.61 8.13 -12.06
N HIS A 959 25.16 7.32 -11.10
CA HIS A 959 26.04 6.77 -10.05
C HIS A 959 27.16 5.83 -10.53
N ARG A 960 27.16 5.42 -11.81
CA ARG A 960 28.27 4.70 -12.45
C ARG A 960 29.17 5.64 -13.25
N ARG A 961 28.61 6.66 -13.92
CA ARG A 961 29.35 7.72 -14.62
C ARG A 961 30.18 8.55 -13.62
N SER A 962 29.55 8.99 -12.53
CA SER A 962 30.18 9.62 -11.36
C SER A 962 31.36 8.81 -10.80
N ARG A 963 31.18 7.49 -10.61
CA ARG A 963 32.25 6.58 -10.14
C ARG A 963 33.35 6.28 -11.17
N ARG A 964 33.15 6.69 -12.42
CA ARG A 964 34.13 6.63 -13.51
C ARG A 964 34.83 7.98 -13.75
N GLY A 965 34.53 9.00 -12.96
CA GLY A 965 35.13 10.34 -13.13
C GLY A 965 34.28 11.34 -13.92
N VAL A 966 33.08 10.98 -14.42
CA VAL A 966 32.16 11.93 -15.07
C VAL A 966 31.19 12.51 -14.04
N VAL A 967 31.46 13.74 -13.59
CA VAL A 967 30.76 14.41 -12.48
C VAL A 967 29.98 15.62 -12.99
N LEU A 968 28.79 15.85 -12.43
CA LEU A 968 28.00 17.06 -12.65
C LEU A 968 27.92 17.88 -11.35
N ALA A 969 28.30 19.15 -11.43
CA ALA A 969 27.91 20.21 -10.52
C ALA A 969 26.65 20.91 -11.11
N PRO A 970 25.43 20.59 -10.61
CA PRO A 970 24.19 21.05 -11.23
C PRO A 970 23.83 22.50 -10.88
N GLU A 971 22.96 23.11 -11.69
CA GLU A 971 22.35 24.41 -11.43
C GLU A 971 21.76 24.46 -10.01
N ALA A 972 22.10 25.53 -9.29
CA ALA A 972 21.60 25.90 -7.96
C ALA A 972 21.50 24.75 -6.92
N ARG A 973 22.40 24.82 -5.92
CA ARG A 973 22.35 24.02 -4.67
C ARG A 973 22.74 22.55 -4.89
N GLY A 974 23.94 22.29 -5.41
CA GLY A 974 24.54 20.94 -5.51
C GLY A 974 24.86 20.24 -4.17
N ILE A 975 24.16 20.63 -3.09
CA ILE A 975 24.28 20.16 -1.72
C ILE A 975 23.03 19.40 -1.26
N PHE A 976 23.19 18.60 -0.20
CA PHE A 976 22.10 18.01 0.56
C PHE A 976 21.71 18.96 1.71
N SER A 977 20.52 19.55 1.61
CA SER A 977 20.06 20.64 2.47
C SER A 977 19.82 20.20 3.92
N GLY A 978 19.26 19.00 4.10
CA GLY A 978 19.02 18.34 5.39
C GLY A 978 20.21 17.60 5.98
N LEU A 979 21.41 17.72 5.39
CA LEU A 979 22.67 17.22 5.95
C LEU A 979 23.55 18.37 6.43
N THR A 980 24.43 18.10 7.38
CA THR A 980 25.44 19.09 7.82
C THR A 980 26.54 19.29 6.77
N VAL A 981 27.31 20.37 6.89
CA VAL A 981 28.49 20.64 6.03
C VAL A 981 29.46 19.47 6.07
N ARG A 982 29.80 18.94 7.25
CA ARG A 982 30.66 17.75 7.40
C ARG A 982 30.08 16.52 6.71
N GLU A 983 28.77 16.30 6.79
CA GLU A 983 28.11 15.15 6.17
C GLU A 983 28.04 15.27 4.64
N ASN A 984 27.92 16.49 4.10
CA ASN A 984 28.06 16.74 2.66
C ASN A 984 29.47 16.41 2.17
N LEU A 985 30.51 16.87 2.88
CA LEU A 985 31.90 16.51 2.58
C LEU A 985 32.13 15.00 2.72
N GLN A 986 31.61 14.36 3.77
CA GLN A 986 31.81 12.92 4.06
C GLN A 986 31.20 11.97 3.03
N LEU A 987 30.21 12.42 2.24
CA LEU A 987 29.69 11.64 1.11
C LEU A 987 30.71 11.49 -0.04
N TRP A 988 31.51 12.54 -0.28
CA TRP A 988 32.57 12.57 -1.29
C TRP A 988 33.92 12.08 -0.78
N LEU A 989 34.22 12.44 0.46
CA LEU A 989 35.55 12.36 1.07
C LEU A 989 35.44 11.48 2.32
N PRO A 990 35.55 10.14 2.20
CA PRO A 990 35.27 9.25 3.31
C PRO A 990 36.38 9.27 4.37
N LYS A 991 37.62 9.59 3.99
CA LYS A 991 38.76 9.79 4.90
C LYS A 991 38.64 11.13 5.65
N PRO A 992 39.18 11.25 6.87
CA PRO A 992 39.35 12.54 7.54
C PRO A 992 40.28 13.48 6.77
N GLU A 993 41.51 13.01 6.46
CA GLU A 993 42.57 13.77 5.77
C GLU A 993 42.04 14.58 4.58
N ASP A 994 41.36 13.92 3.64
CA ASP A 994 40.78 14.53 2.44
C ASP A 994 39.81 15.70 2.77
N ARG A 995 39.01 15.58 3.85
CA ARG A 995 38.07 16.63 4.29
C ARG A 995 38.75 17.77 5.02
N ASP A 996 39.78 17.45 5.78
CA ASP A 996 40.51 18.43 6.58
C ASP A 996 41.29 19.35 5.62
N LEU A 997 41.92 18.80 4.57
CA LEU A 997 42.47 19.55 3.43
C LEU A 997 41.45 20.50 2.76
N CYS A 998 40.20 20.05 2.54
CA CYS A 998 39.15 20.92 2.01
C CYS A 998 38.71 22.01 3.00
N CYS A 999 38.82 21.78 4.30
CA CYS A 999 38.54 22.80 5.33
C CYS A 999 39.70 23.81 5.44
N ASP A 1000 40.95 23.38 5.23
CA ASP A 1000 42.12 24.26 5.22
C ASP A 1000 42.11 25.19 3.98
N ARG A 1001 41.74 24.66 2.80
CA ARG A 1001 41.55 25.47 1.57
C ARG A 1001 40.34 26.41 1.67
N PHE A 1002 39.29 26.03 2.41
CA PHE A 1002 38.08 26.84 2.61
C PHE A 1002 37.67 26.89 4.11
N PRO A 1003 38.30 27.77 4.93
CA PRO A 1003 38.08 27.82 6.37
C PRO A 1003 36.61 27.92 6.81
N ILE A 1004 35.77 28.59 6.00
CA ILE A 1004 34.33 28.74 6.21
C ILE A 1004 33.57 27.40 6.29
N LEU A 1005 34.06 26.36 5.61
CA LEU A 1005 33.52 25.00 5.69
C LEU A 1005 33.96 24.29 6.98
N GLY A 1006 35.18 24.60 7.45
CA GLY A 1006 35.73 24.15 8.74
C GLY A 1006 34.95 24.72 9.93
N GLU A 1007 34.81 26.04 9.99
CA GLU A 1007 34.04 26.75 11.03
C GLU A 1007 32.60 26.22 11.15
N ARG A 1008 31.96 25.95 10.00
CA ARG A 1008 30.54 25.60 9.93
C ARG A 1008 30.27 24.10 9.75
N GLN A 1009 31.26 23.23 10.00
CA GLN A 1009 31.13 21.77 9.82
C GLN A 1009 29.85 21.15 10.44
N ASN A 1010 29.39 21.66 11.59
CA ASN A 1010 28.21 21.17 12.32
C ASN A 1010 26.87 21.80 11.85
N GLN A 1011 26.89 22.84 11.03
CA GLN A 1011 25.70 23.55 10.54
C GLN A 1011 25.03 22.75 9.41
N LEU A 1012 23.70 22.81 9.31
CA LEU A 1012 22.96 22.30 8.15
C LEU A 1012 23.36 23.07 6.89
N ALA A 1013 23.74 22.37 5.82
CA ALA A 1013 24.25 23.00 4.60
C ALA A 1013 23.19 23.90 3.93
N GLY A 1014 21.90 23.59 4.09
CA GLY A 1014 20.80 24.46 3.63
C GLY A 1014 20.72 25.83 4.33
N ASN A 1015 21.46 26.05 5.42
CA ASN A 1015 21.56 27.33 6.12
C ASN A 1015 22.81 28.14 5.72
N LEU A 1016 23.61 27.68 4.75
CA LEU A 1016 24.69 28.45 4.15
C LEU A 1016 24.14 29.45 3.12
N SER A 1017 24.86 30.54 2.86
CA SER A 1017 24.57 31.45 1.73
C SER A 1017 24.79 30.77 0.37
N GLY A 1018 24.22 31.30 -0.71
CA GLY A 1018 24.31 30.68 -2.04
C GLY A 1018 25.75 30.41 -2.50
N GLY A 1019 26.67 31.36 -2.27
CA GLY A 1019 28.08 31.18 -2.61
C GLY A 1019 28.77 30.11 -1.78
N GLU A 1020 28.52 30.07 -0.47
CA GLU A 1020 29.05 29.03 0.42
C GLU A 1020 28.50 27.63 0.06
N GLN A 1021 27.25 27.53 -0.43
CA GLN A 1021 26.69 26.27 -0.96
C GLN A 1021 27.37 25.83 -2.27
N GLN A 1022 27.77 26.78 -3.13
CA GLN A 1022 28.47 26.48 -4.37
C GLN A 1022 29.92 26.08 -4.13
N ILE A 1023 30.61 26.76 -3.20
CA ILE A 1023 31.93 26.36 -2.70
C ILE A 1023 31.85 24.93 -2.11
N LEU A 1024 30.87 24.63 -1.25
CA LEU A 1024 30.66 23.27 -0.72
C LEU A 1024 30.31 22.23 -1.81
N THR A 1025 29.80 22.66 -2.97
CA THR A 1025 29.48 21.78 -4.10
C THR A 1025 30.73 21.36 -4.87
N LEU A 1026 31.69 22.27 -5.03
CA LEU A 1026 32.92 22.12 -5.84
C LEU A 1026 34.15 21.72 -5.01
N ALA A 1027 34.30 22.21 -3.77
CA ALA A 1027 35.48 21.99 -2.93
C ALA A 1027 35.91 20.51 -2.78
N PRO A 1028 35.01 19.51 -2.69
CA PRO A 1028 35.43 18.10 -2.63
C PRO A 1028 36.20 17.61 -3.85
N LEU A 1029 35.99 18.23 -5.01
CA LEU A 1029 36.63 17.86 -6.26
C LEU A 1029 38.11 18.27 -6.29
N LEU A 1030 38.55 19.24 -5.47
CA LEU A 1030 39.97 19.58 -5.35
C LEU A 1030 40.80 18.50 -4.66
N ALA A 1031 40.18 17.69 -3.79
CA ALA A 1031 40.83 16.58 -3.10
C ALA A 1031 40.88 15.32 -3.97
N HIS A 1032 39.87 15.09 -4.81
CA HIS A 1032 39.83 14.03 -5.81
C HIS A 1032 39.29 14.59 -7.14
N PRO A 1033 40.17 15.11 -8.03
CA PRO A 1033 39.76 15.66 -9.31
C PRO A 1033 39.01 14.62 -10.17
N PRO A 1034 37.85 14.97 -10.76
CA PRO A 1034 37.17 14.13 -11.72
C PRO A 1034 37.92 14.12 -13.07
N GLU A 1035 37.69 13.12 -13.91
CA GLU A 1035 38.25 13.11 -15.27
C GLU A 1035 37.43 14.02 -16.21
N VAL A 1036 36.13 14.14 -15.97
CA VAL A 1036 35.22 15.10 -16.62
C VAL A 1036 34.37 15.83 -15.58
N LEU A 1037 34.43 17.16 -15.55
CA LEU A 1037 33.56 18.01 -14.76
C LEU A 1037 32.58 18.77 -15.66
N ILE A 1038 31.30 18.42 -15.56
CA ILE A 1038 30.20 19.20 -16.13
C ILE A 1038 29.74 20.21 -15.07
N ALA A 1039 29.68 21.49 -15.41
CA ALA A 1039 29.19 22.56 -14.53
C ALA A 1039 28.01 23.28 -15.20
N ASP A 1040 26.87 23.29 -14.53
CA ASP A 1040 25.57 23.76 -15.06
C ASP A 1040 25.17 25.05 -14.31
N GLU A 1041 25.25 26.17 -15.02
CA GLU A 1041 25.06 27.58 -14.57
C GLU A 1041 25.65 27.90 -13.17
N PRO A 1042 26.95 27.64 -12.93
CA PRO A 1042 27.56 27.73 -11.61
C PRO A 1042 27.69 29.15 -11.03
N SER A 1043 27.60 30.21 -11.84
CA SER A 1043 27.66 31.61 -11.39
C SER A 1043 26.28 32.21 -11.03
N LEU A 1044 25.19 31.51 -11.34
CA LEU A 1044 23.85 32.07 -11.38
C LEU A 1044 23.41 32.67 -10.02
N GLY A 1045 23.13 33.98 -10.03
CA GLY A 1045 22.65 34.71 -8.85
C GLY A 1045 23.69 34.92 -7.74
N LEU A 1046 24.98 34.69 -7.99
CA LEU A 1046 26.06 34.89 -7.02
C LEU A 1046 26.63 36.32 -7.05
N ALA A 1047 27.32 36.70 -5.97
CA ALA A 1047 28.04 37.97 -5.91
C ALA A 1047 29.38 37.87 -6.68
N PRO A 1048 29.86 38.94 -7.37
CA PRO A 1048 31.03 38.86 -8.25
C PRO A 1048 32.28 38.27 -7.60
N LEU A 1049 32.58 38.58 -6.33
CA LEU A 1049 33.71 38.01 -5.60
C LEU A 1049 33.68 36.46 -5.55
N ILE A 1050 32.49 35.87 -5.46
CA ILE A 1050 32.32 34.41 -5.48
C ILE A 1050 32.39 33.86 -6.90
N VAL A 1051 31.93 34.60 -7.90
CA VAL A 1051 32.05 34.21 -9.31
C VAL A 1051 33.53 34.09 -9.68
N ASN A 1052 34.35 35.11 -9.38
CA ASN A 1052 35.80 35.07 -9.61
C ASN A 1052 36.44 33.87 -8.90
N GLN A 1053 36.10 33.62 -7.62
CA GLN A 1053 36.61 32.47 -6.87
C GLN A 1053 36.19 31.12 -7.47
N ILE A 1054 35.06 31.04 -8.20
CA ILE A 1054 34.62 29.84 -8.91
C ILE A 1054 35.37 29.68 -10.25
N LEU A 1055 35.61 30.78 -10.98
CA LEU A 1055 36.40 30.77 -12.22
C LEU A 1055 37.86 30.37 -11.95
N GLU A 1056 38.47 30.88 -10.88
CA GLU A 1056 39.80 30.45 -10.39
C GLU A 1056 39.86 28.93 -10.15
N LEU A 1057 38.78 28.33 -9.62
CA LEU A 1057 38.72 26.88 -9.40
C LEU A 1057 38.58 26.09 -10.70
N PHE A 1058 37.87 26.59 -11.72
CA PHE A 1058 37.82 25.95 -13.03
C PHE A 1058 39.17 25.98 -13.74
N ILE A 1059 39.94 27.07 -13.60
CA ILE A 1059 41.35 27.12 -14.04
C ILE A 1059 42.19 26.09 -13.27
N GLU A 1060 42.07 26.02 -11.94
CA GLU A 1060 42.80 25.03 -11.12
C GLU A 1060 42.44 23.57 -11.50
N PHE A 1061 41.19 23.29 -11.92
CA PHE A 1061 40.81 21.98 -12.46
C PHE A 1061 41.43 21.72 -13.84
N LYS A 1062 41.39 22.71 -14.75
CA LYS A 1062 42.00 22.61 -16.08
C LYS A 1062 43.51 22.32 -16.00
N GLU A 1063 44.24 23.04 -15.17
CA GLU A 1063 45.68 22.84 -14.92
C GLU A 1063 46.01 21.43 -14.37
N ARG A 1064 45.05 20.77 -13.72
CA ARG A 1064 45.15 19.39 -13.23
C ARG A 1064 44.74 18.34 -14.28
N GLY A 1065 44.46 18.73 -15.52
CA GLY A 1065 44.09 17.85 -16.63
C GLY A 1065 42.61 17.42 -16.67
N VAL A 1066 41.74 18.08 -15.90
CA VAL A 1066 40.29 17.80 -15.92
C VAL A 1066 39.68 18.31 -17.24
N ALA A 1067 38.85 17.51 -17.89
CA ALA A 1067 38.02 17.98 -19.00
C ALA A 1067 36.78 18.71 -18.46
N LEU A 1068 36.54 19.96 -18.87
CA LEU A 1068 35.45 20.78 -18.33
C LEU A 1068 34.40 21.12 -19.39
N LEU A 1069 33.15 20.75 -19.11
CA LEU A 1069 31.97 21.23 -19.86
C LEU A 1069 31.26 22.29 -19.01
N LEU A 1070 31.51 23.57 -19.31
CA LEU A 1070 30.99 24.70 -18.55
C LEU A 1070 29.79 25.33 -19.28
N VAL A 1071 28.63 25.26 -18.66
CA VAL A 1071 27.35 25.65 -19.27
C VAL A 1071 26.82 26.88 -18.54
N GLU A 1072 26.60 27.98 -19.24
CA GLU A 1072 26.26 29.27 -18.61
C GLU A 1072 25.22 30.08 -19.38
N GLU A 1073 24.46 30.92 -18.66
CA GLU A 1073 23.58 31.92 -19.26
C GLU A 1073 24.42 33.13 -19.73
N LYS A 1074 25.41 33.53 -18.94
CA LYS A 1074 26.27 34.69 -19.21
C LYS A 1074 27.55 34.28 -19.94
N ALA A 1075 27.56 34.45 -21.25
CA ALA A 1075 28.75 34.19 -22.05
C ALA A 1075 30.01 34.94 -21.59
N ARG A 1076 29.91 36.24 -21.26
CA ARG A 1076 31.07 37.10 -20.96
C ARG A 1076 31.99 36.53 -19.88
N ASP A 1077 31.41 36.12 -18.75
CA ASP A 1077 32.13 35.65 -17.57
C ASP A 1077 32.85 34.29 -17.82
N VAL A 1078 32.49 33.56 -18.89
CA VAL A 1078 33.08 32.26 -19.28
C VAL A 1078 34.02 32.36 -20.48
N LEU A 1079 33.75 33.27 -21.41
CA LEU A 1079 34.58 33.53 -22.59
C LEU A 1079 35.99 34.06 -22.25
N GLU A 1080 36.28 34.38 -20.99
CA GLU A 1080 37.63 34.69 -20.50
C GLU A 1080 38.46 33.44 -20.15
N ILE A 1081 37.82 32.28 -19.92
CA ILE A 1081 38.51 31.03 -19.48
C ILE A 1081 38.32 29.82 -20.41
N ALA A 1082 37.40 29.90 -21.38
CA ALA A 1082 37.09 28.80 -22.29
C ALA A 1082 38.12 28.64 -23.42
N ASP A 1083 38.42 27.40 -23.79
CA ASP A 1083 39.28 27.03 -24.95
C ASP A 1083 38.44 26.80 -26.21
N SER A 1084 37.30 26.14 -26.05
CA SER A 1084 36.33 25.82 -27.09
C SER A 1084 34.93 26.31 -26.68
N VAL A 1085 34.09 26.64 -27.67
CA VAL A 1085 32.74 27.19 -27.45
C VAL A 1085 31.75 26.48 -28.37
N ALA A 1086 30.60 26.10 -27.83
CA ALA A 1086 29.47 25.52 -28.55
C ALA A 1086 28.21 26.37 -28.30
N PHE A 1087 27.50 26.73 -29.37
CA PHE A 1087 26.21 27.41 -29.28
C PHE A 1087 25.07 26.40 -29.47
N ILE A 1088 24.13 26.38 -28.54
CA ILE A 1088 22.93 25.52 -28.60
C ILE A 1088 21.66 26.37 -28.69
N SER A 1089 20.80 26.06 -29.66
CA SER A 1089 19.50 26.68 -29.86
C SER A 1089 18.45 25.63 -30.21
N LEU A 1090 17.27 25.70 -29.58
CA LEU A 1090 16.14 24.79 -29.81
C LEU A 1090 16.51 23.29 -29.88
N GLY A 1091 17.42 22.83 -29.01
CA GLY A 1091 17.84 21.43 -28.91
C GLY A 1091 18.83 20.96 -29.99
N HIS A 1092 19.37 21.88 -30.80
CA HIS A 1092 20.44 21.65 -31.79
C HIS A 1092 21.69 22.47 -31.43
N ILE A 1093 22.88 21.92 -31.68
CA ILE A 1093 24.10 22.74 -31.71
C ILE A 1093 24.17 23.44 -33.07
N THR A 1094 24.28 24.76 -33.06
CA THR A 1094 24.26 25.62 -34.26
C THR A 1094 25.66 25.98 -34.73
N TRP A 1095 26.64 26.00 -33.83
CA TRP A 1095 28.06 26.26 -34.11
C TRP A 1095 28.93 25.68 -33.00
N HIS A 1096 30.13 25.22 -33.34
CA HIS A 1096 31.15 24.73 -32.40
C HIS A 1096 32.55 25.00 -32.97
N GLY A 1097 33.46 25.55 -32.16
CA GLY A 1097 34.81 25.89 -32.59
C GLY A 1097 35.68 26.42 -31.44
N PRO A 1098 36.94 26.79 -31.72
CA PRO A 1098 37.84 27.36 -30.71
C PRO A 1098 37.40 28.76 -30.29
N ARG A 1099 37.67 29.13 -29.04
CA ARG A 1099 37.32 30.43 -28.46
C ARG A 1099 37.84 31.60 -29.29
N SER A 1100 38.98 31.47 -29.94
CA SER A 1100 39.60 32.51 -30.80
C SER A 1100 38.74 32.96 -31.99
N GLU A 1101 37.76 32.17 -32.41
CA GLU A 1101 36.90 32.49 -33.56
C GLU A 1101 35.60 33.21 -33.18
N VAL A 1102 35.27 33.27 -31.88
CA VAL A 1102 34.03 33.86 -31.37
C VAL A 1102 34.16 35.37 -31.18
N ASP A 1103 33.53 36.14 -32.07
CA ASP A 1103 33.38 37.60 -31.95
C ASP A 1103 32.01 38.01 -31.39
N HIS A 1104 31.85 39.28 -31.02
CA HIS A 1104 30.63 39.84 -30.44
C HIS A 1104 29.40 39.70 -31.34
N ASP A 1105 29.54 39.89 -32.66
CA ASP A 1105 28.41 39.78 -33.59
C ASP A 1105 27.88 38.33 -33.71
N GLN A 1106 28.78 37.33 -33.68
CA GLN A 1106 28.38 35.92 -33.62
C GLN A 1106 27.67 35.59 -32.30
N LEU A 1107 28.15 36.15 -31.19
CA LEU A 1107 27.59 35.93 -29.87
C LEU A 1107 26.16 36.48 -29.79
N ASP A 1108 25.94 37.71 -30.23
CA ASP A 1108 24.62 38.34 -30.22
C ASP A 1108 23.67 37.61 -31.20
N ALA A 1109 24.12 37.21 -32.40
CA ALA A 1109 23.33 36.39 -33.33
C ALA A 1109 22.89 35.04 -32.72
N ALA A 1110 23.80 34.34 -32.04
CA ALA A 1110 23.50 33.06 -31.39
C ALA A 1110 22.49 33.17 -30.24
N TYR A 1111 22.50 34.27 -29.49
CA TYR A 1111 21.53 34.54 -28.41
C TYR A 1111 20.19 35.09 -28.93
N LEU A 1112 20.19 35.81 -30.05
CA LEU A 1112 18.98 36.29 -30.73
C LEU A 1112 18.28 35.20 -31.56
N GLY A 1113 19.01 34.14 -31.92
CA GLY A 1113 18.50 33.04 -32.75
C GLY A 1113 18.54 33.32 -34.25
N GLU A 1114 19.37 34.27 -34.69
CA GLU A 1114 19.58 34.53 -36.11
C GLU A 1114 20.47 33.43 -36.71
N VAL A 1115 19.88 32.56 -37.52
CA VAL A 1115 20.61 31.50 -38.23
C VAL A 1115 21.41 32.16 -39.36
N THR A 1116 22.68 32.48 -39.08
CA THR A 1116 23.67 32.81 -40.11
C THR A 1116 23.89 31.57 -40.98
N ALA A 1117 23.27 31.57 -42.17
CA ALA A 1117 23.52 30.53 -43.15
C ALA A 1117 24.96 30.68 -43.67
N ASN A 1118 25.83 29.74 -43.33
CA ASN A 1118 27.18 29.68 -43.91
C ASN A 1118 27.07 29.62 -45.43
N SER A 1119 27.76 30.56 -46.09
CA SER A 1119 27.95 30.58 -47.53
C SER A 1119 29.42 30.31 -47.86
N ASP A 1120 29.80 29.03 -47.80
CA ASP A 1120 30.96 28.42 -48.47
C ASP A 1120 30.68 26.91 -48.63
#